data_AF-A0A7W1IRD1-F1
#
_entry.id   AF-A0A7W1IRD1-F1
#
_cell.length_a   1.000
_cell.length_b   1.000
_cell.length_c   1.000
_cell.angle_alpha   90.00
_cell.angle_beta   90.00
_cell.angle_gamma   90.00
#
_symmetry.space_group_name_H-M   'P 1'
#
loop_
_entity.id
_entity.type
_entity.pdbx_description
1 polymer ?
#
loop_
_entity_poly.entity_id
_entity_poly.type
_entity_poly.pdbx_seq_one_letter_code
_entity_poly.pdbx_strand_id
1 'polypeptide(L)'
;APVAPVAPVAPVAPVADGADDLATLKAALAAIASLVDRNDALWWDDGKGSSYRVVAAADGGARLETEIGVITVGRKLLSEERLDALSALPKLIAQAQAAKVPGEGLTLAEGIITGIHLFSADLRVLSEGVLRKAPVDVDDRGADVKRIEDAAAKAKASLAKAPFEALGKRTLEDFIGRLPLANNARKFEYDEVLPEFARRVVRHGWLAVALKDAPEAKAVQSAIDAATALKPVKLFEGPKLRMAEVRNAFGEGGWVLSTPTRTSYLCPHPHPMYLWGAKEGGLTVVVDLPSGADPLVDAAKATAVRLYDRSTLVASWSPDQGFAADPAVWRTTFPDQGPQVDENVVENFLPPHVVVVGLDGDVKRLITAHGALTPPRDGFPEEAERFLSEAAKVLPDPAHLDLVGEYLFYYVYDSPDSRHPGLIGNKLVKGDIHQTAYQTLATAAGGMCRGDCDDLSELYQAITEHQGRTAHIITLPAHAALAYADKQGDDWHIYVLQTGQPREFSDPSLPEALRKAYLSFDESDNFDPNGLGLLLRFSGENTRSGWRLSWRIFAEPEYAKTMIDVQKDWHFQTYQRGIRKMLKLIADGDNDTANYRELSGLYDFTGQYDLAVEYHKKALAATTDGESRIYANSELVMHLLDAKQVDEARAVTESILEVDLPALGKEMGARQLQLGFQLAGFLVEGDAPDLAQRVISQLLLDDMSKQIEQVGDWLKSPGFDPKRWEHADQLRRLQQMYAITSIGLIEDLPADGLPGDESLQQIVASVQRWLDRIAMHDIDEPDDVLMRYAAAARFYAAVLGHERLRDLVVAAAMPASAEYDHTTRIGGVAQVARDLPWIRASVPYWAEELQKQFARKHDKVDTALALDLVKRVAEARAACEKLGFDAGIIDHQAHLAAVIGALLAKDEAALRERLRYVREKNDKRLRDDTAQWLGDCARALPLDWYATVLNCWKDEIDYKPKYFWIAWRAALNGAPKHALLTAKLAAERFADDDDFAEEYAFMRTLLDKPEAKDRPATPAETPAVVAPQH
;
A
#
# COMPACT_ATOMS: atom_id res chain seq x y z
N ALA A 1 -33.14 13.30 -29.37
CA ALA A 1 -34.52 13.82 -29.53
C ALA A 1 -35.08 14.08 -28.13
N PRO A 2 -35.56 15.29 -27.81
CA PRO A 2 -36.02 15.61 -26.47
C PRO A 2 -37.44 15.10 -26.25
N VAL A 3 -37.66 14.38 -25.15
CA VAL A 3 -39.00 13.97 -24.69
C VAL A 3 -39.67 15.19 -24.05
N ALA A 4 -40.89 15.49 -24.48
CA ALA A 4 -41.67 16.64 -24.01
C ALA A 4 -42.03 16.53 -22.52
N PRO A 5 -42.17 17.65 -21.79
CA PRO A 5 -42.53 17.65 -20.38
C PRO A 5 -44.00 17.26 -20.20
N VAL A 6 -44.26 16.26 -19.37
CA VAL A 6 -45.60 15.90 -18.90
C VAL A 6 -46.05 16.97 -17.91
N ALA A 7 -47.16 17.63 -18.20
CA ALA A 7 -47.75 18.67 -17.34
C ALA A 7 -48.15 18.08 -15.96
N PRO A 8 -48.00 18.84 -14.86
CA PRO A 8 -48.43 18.38 -13.55
C PRO A 8 -49.95 18.30 -13.52
N VAL A 9 -50.47 17.10 -13.22
CA VAL A 9 -51.88 16.89 -12.91
C VAL A 9 -52.16 17.64 -11.60
N ALA A 10 -53.07 18.61 -11.64
CA ALA A 10 -53.50 19.34 -10.46
C ALA A 10 -54.10 18.38 -9.42
N PRO A 11 -53.83 18.57 -8.11
CA PRO A 11 -54.46 17.75 -7.08
C PRO A 11 -55.96 18.00 -7.12
N VAL A 12 -56.71 16.91 -7.31
CA VAL A 12 -58.16 16.89 -7.12
C VAL A 12 -58.43 17.21 -5.65
N ALA A 13 -59.20 18.26 -5.39
CA ALA A 13 -59.62 18.64 -4.04
C ALA A 13 -60.37 17.46 -3.38
N PRO A 14 -60.11 17.16 -2.09
CA PRO A 14 -60.88 16.12 -1.42
C PRO A 14 -62.30 16.62 -1.20
N VAL A 15 -63.25 15.81 -1.67
CA VAL A 15 -64.65 15.88 -1.29
C VAL A 15 -64.73 15.69 0.22
N ALA A 16 -65.34 16.66 0.92
CA ALA A 16 -65.84 16.47 2.26
C ALA A 16 -67.16 15.65 2.16
N ASP A 17 -67.16 14.45 2.72
CA ASP A 17 -68.21 13.90 3.61
C ASP A 17 -68.29 12.37 3.51
N GLY A 18 -68.20 11.74 4.68
CA GLY A 18 -68.32 10.31 4.90
C GLY A 18 -67.27 9.84 5.89
N ALA A 19 -67.59 9.84 7.19
CA ALA A 19 -66.82 9.03 8.12
C ALA A 19 -67.03 7.57 7.71
N ASP A 20 -65.92 6.83 7.54
CA ASP A 20 -66.01 5.40 7.22
C ASP A 20 -66.74 4.68 8.37
N ASP A 21 -67.59 3.71 8.05
CA ASP A 21 -68.21 2.90 9.09
C ASP A 21 -67.17 1.99 9.79
N LEU A 22 -67.50 1.53 11.00
CA LEU A 22 -66.57 0.73 11.82
C LEU A 22 -66.07 -0.53 11.09
N ALA A 23 -66.90 -1.15 10.25
CA ALA A 23 -66.53 -2.34 9.48
C ALA A 23 -65.49 -2.01 8.40
N THR A 24 -65.67 -0.88 7.70
CA THR A 24 -64.74 -0.36 6.69
C THR A 24 -63.39 0.00 7.32
N LEU A 25 -63.40 0.70 8.46
CA LEU A 25 -62.19 1.06 9.19
C LEU A 25 -61.39 -0.17 9.65
N LYS A 26 -62.07 -1.20 10.18
CA LYS A 26 -61.43 -2.46 10.59
C LYS A 26 -60.90 -3.29 9.44
N ALA A 27 -61.52 -3.20 8.27
CA ALA A 27 -61.04 -3.88 7.07
C ALA A 27 -59.77 -3.20 6.51
N ALA A 28 -59.67 -1.87 6.64
CA ALA A 28 -58.56 -1.08 6.12
C ALA A 28 -57.33 -1.03 7.04
N LEU A 29 -57.51 -1.18 8.37
CA LEU A 29 -56.44 -1.09 9.36
C LEU A 29 -56.09 -2.47 9.94
N ALA A 30 -54.82 -2.65 10.30
CA ALA A 30 -54.36 -3.87 10.96
C ALA A 30 -55.01 -4.00 12.36
N ALA A 31 -55.35 -5.23 12.75
CA ALA A 31 -55.83 -5.51 14.10
C ALA A 31 -54.66 -5.42 15.09
N ILE A 32 -54.57 -4.30 15.80
CA ILE A 32 -53.54 -3.98 16.80
C ILE A 32 -54.19 -3.63 18.13
N ALA A 33 -53.50 -3.84 19.25
CA ALA A 33 -54.10 -3.71 20.59
C ALA A 33 -54.56 -2.28 20.91
N SER A 34 -53.88 -1.28 20.35
CA SER A 34 -54.19 0.14 20.54
C SER A 34 -55.41 0.62 19.76
N LEU A 35 -55.96 -0.18 18.83
CA LEU A 35 -57.20 0.15 18.12
C LEU A 35 -58.39 -0.50 18.82
N VAL A 36 -59.14 0.29 19.57
CA VAL A 36 -60.23 -0.19 20.43
C VAL A 36 -61.59 0.27 19.92
N ASP A 37 -62.56 -0.65 19.99
CA ASP A 37 -63.96 -0.35 19.73
C ASP A 37 -64.59 0.30 20.94
N ARG A 38 -65.21 1.47 20.74
CA ARG A 38 -65.97 2.16 21.79
C ARG A 38 -67.10 2.94 21.16
N ASN A 39 -68.34 2.65 21.58
CA ASN A 39 -69.56 3.33 21.15
C ASN A 39 -69.73 3.36 19.61
N ASP A 40 -69.65 2.20 18.95
CA ASP A 40 -69.76 2.04 17.49
C ASP A 40 -68.74 2.85 16.66
N ALA A 41 -67.63 3.25 17.26
CA ALA A 41 -66.51 3.92 16.61
C ALA A 41 -65.18 3.24 16.95
N LEU A 42 -64.20 3.39 16.06
CA LEU A 42 -62.83 2.92 16.27
C LEU A 42 -61.99 4.05 16.87
N TRP A 43 -61.19 3.74 17.89
CA TRP A 43 -60.34 4.69 18.59
C TRP A 43 -58.90 4.21 18.61
N TRP A 44 -57.94 5.11 18.42
CA TRP A 44 -56.54 4.85 18.74
C TRP A 44 -56.27 5.34 20.16
N ASP A 45 -56.07 4.39 21.10
CA ASP A 45 -56.04 4.61 22.55
C ASP A 45 -54.75 4.03 23.16
N ASP A 46 -54.07 4.81 24.00
CA ASP A 46 -52.85 4.39 24.70
C ASP A 46 -53.09 3.70 26.06
N GLY A 47 -54.36 3.63 26.49
CA GLY A 47 -54.77 3.09 27.79
C GLY A 47 -54.33 3.95 28.99
N LYS A 48 -53.70 5.10 28.74
CA LYS A 48 -53.08 6.00 29.74
C LYS A 48 -53.64 7.42 29.69
N GLY A 49 -54.56 7.70 28.77
CA GLY A 49 -55.35 8.94 28.74
C GLY A 49 -55.35 9.66 27.39
N SER A 50 -54.59 9.21 26.39
CA SER A 50 -54.62 9.76 25.03
C SER A 50 -55.44 8.83 24.13
N SER A 51 -56.58 9.32 23.64
CA SER A 51 -57.52 8.53 22.85
C SER A 51 -58.18 9.40 21.78
N TYR A 52 -57.98 9.06 20.51
CA TYR A 52 -58.51 9.82 19.37
C TYR A 52 -59.38 8.96 18.46
N ARG A 53 -60.52 9.51 18.02
CA ARG A 53 -61.47 8.79 17.14
C ARG A 53 -60.90 8.69 15.74
N VAL A 54 -60.88 7.48 15.18
CA VAL A 54 -60.56 7.24 13.78
C VAL A 54 -61.82 7.50 12.96
N VAL A 55 -61.73 8.44 12.01
CA VAL A 55 -62.88 8.87 11.19
C VAL A 55 -62.79 8.41 9.74
N ALA A 56 -61.60 8.06 9.25
CA ALA A 56 -61.41 7.44 7.93
C ALA A 56 -60.11 6.65 7.89
N ALA A 57 -60.00 5.67 6.99
CA ALA A 57 -58.77 4.92 6.73
C ALA A 57 -58.54 4.68 5.24
N ALA A 58 -57.31 4.83 4.77
CA ALA A 58 -56.92 4.61 3.37
C ALA A 58 -55.52 3.99 3.30
N ASP A 59 -55.06 3.63 2.10
CA ASP A 59 -53.77 2.93 1.89
C ASP A 59 -52.55 3.62 2.53
N GLY A 60 -52.61 4.94 2.74
CA GLY A 60 -51.56 5.75 3.38
C GLY A 60 -51.60 5.87 4.92
N GLY A 61 -52.66 5.40 5.59
CA GLY A 61 -52.81 5.52 7.04
C GLY A 61 -54.25 5.78 7.50
N ALA A 62 -54.42 6.34 8.70
CA ALA A 62 -55.74 6.66 9.26
C ALA A 62 -55.92 8.18 9.44
N ARG A 63 -57.17 8.64 9.53
CA ARG A 63 -57.51 10.03 9.87
C ARG A 63 -58.11 10.08 11.26
N LEU A 64 -57.58 10.98 12.09
CA LEU A 64 -57.97 11.15 13.48
C LEU A 64 -58.71 12.48 13.64
N GLU A 65 -59.84 12.44 14.35
CA GLU A 65 -60.53 13.65 14.78
C GLU A 65 -59.83 14.23 16.02
N THR A 66 -59.48 15.52 15.95
CA THR A 66 -58.74 16.23 17.00
C THR A 66 -59.31 17.63 17.22
N GLU A 67 -58.83 18.31 18.27
CA GLU A 67 -59.25 19.66 18.65
C GLU A 67 -58.79 20.76 17.68
N ILE A 68 -57.96 20.41 16.68
CA ILE A 68 -57.58 21.29 15.57
C ILE A 68 -58.27 20.91 14.25
N GLY A 69 -59.13 19.90 14.24
CA GLY A 69 -59.73 19.32 13.04
C GLY A 69 -59.21 17.91 12.75
N VAL A 70 -59.35 17.44 11.52
CA VAL A 70 -58.95 16.08 11.14
C VAL A 70 -57.48 16.05 10.70
N ILE A 71 -56.65 15.24 11.37
CA ILE A 71 -55.25 15.01 11.00
C ILE A 71 -55.07 13.61 10.41
N THR A 72 -54.03 13.41 9.60
CA THR A 72 -53.65 12.06 9.11
C THR A 72 -52.58 11.46 10.03
N VAL A 73 -52.61 10.16 10.30
CA VAL A 73 -51.52 9.41 10.94
C VAL A 73 -50.95 8.41 9.95
N GLY A 74 -49.63 8.41 9.79
CA GLY A 74 -48.95 7.50 8.88
C GLY A 74 -49.15 6.03 9.29
N ARG A 75 -49.39 5.16 8.30
CA ARG A 75 -49.63 3.72 8.51
C ARG A 75 -48.59 3.03 9.40
N LYS A 76 -47.31 3.40 9.25
CA LYS A 76 -46.19 2.84 10.02
C LYS A 76 -46.38 3.00 11.54
N LEU A 77 -46.81 4.18 12.00
CA LEU A 77 -46.99 4.46 13.43
C LEU A 77 -48.10 3.59 14.05
N LEU A 78 -49.13 3.30 13.27
CA LEU A 78 -50.20 2.39 13.69
C LEU A 78 -49.70 0.94 13.69
N SER A 79 -49.12 0.47 12.58
CA SER A 79 -48.69 -0.93 12.47
C SER A 79 -47.60 -1.35 13.47
N GLU A 80 -46.78 -0.40 13.91
CA GLU A 80 -45.74 -0.61 14.92
C GLU A 80 -46.20 -0.31 16.35
N GLU A 81 -47.50 -0.07 16.56
CA GLU A 81 -48.10 0.27 17.87
C GLU A 81 -47.33 1.39 18.60
N ARG A 82 -46.99 2.48 17.89
CA ARG A 82 -46.20 3.60 18.44
C ARG A 82 -47.00 4.47 19.41
N LEU A 83 -47.20 3.96 20.62
CA LEU A 83 -47.93 4.63 21.69
C LEU A 83 -47.26 5.93 22.15
N ASP A 84 -45.95 6.05 22.01
CA ASP A 84 -45.21 7.29 22.24
C ASP A 84 -45.65 8.42 21.29
N ALA A 85 -45.98 8.08 20.04
CA ALA A 85 -46.50 9.05 19.07
C ALA A 85 -47.90 9.54 19.48
N LEU A 86 -48.73 8.62 19.96
CA LEU A 86 -50.06 8.91 20.47
C LEU A 86 -49.99 9.79 21.74
N SER A 87 -49.10 9.47 22.68
CA SER A 87 -48.90 10.27 23.90
C SER A 87 -48.27 11.65 23.64
N ALA A 88 -47.53 11.82 22.54
CA ALA A 88 -46.98 13.13 22.14
C ALA A 88 -48.02 14.04 21.48
N LEU A 89 -49.06 13.47 20.86
CA LEU A 89 -50.04 14.18 20.05
C LEU A 89 -50.78 15.33 20.79
N PRO A 90 -51.22 15.21 22.05
CA PRO A 90 -51.85 16.33 22.78
C PRO A 90 -50.97 17.58 22.84
N LYS A 91 -49.67 17.41 23.05
CA LYS A 91 -48.72 18.53 23.10
C LYS A 91 -48.55 19.18 21.72
N LEU A 92 -48.52 18.39 20.66
CA LEU A 92 -48.45 18.88 19.28
C LEU A 92 -49.72 19.66 18.90
N ILE A 93 -50.90 19.15 19.27
CA ILE A 93 -52.17 19.84 19.08
C ILE A 93 -52.18 21.18 19.81
N ALA A 94 -51.74 21.21 21.07
CA ALA A 94 -51.66 22.46 21.85
C ALA A 94 -50.75 23.51 21.18
N GLN A 95 -49.62 23.09 20.61
CA GLN A 95 -48.74 24.00 19.85
C GLN A 95 -49.40 24.50 18.55
N ALA A 96 -50.10 23.62 17.82
CA ALA A 96 -50.86 23.99 16.63
C ALA A 96 -51.98 24.98 16.95
N GLN A 97 -52.75 24.76 18.03
CA GLN A 97 -53.79 25.67 18.52
C GLN A 97 -53.23 27.04 18.89
N ALA A 98 -52.15 27.07 19.67
CA ALA A 98 -51.49 28.31 20.06
C ALA A 98 -51.02 29.12 18.83
N ALA A 99 -50.60 28.43 17.77
CA ALA A 99 -50.19 29.03 16.49
C ALA A 99 -51.33 29.22 15.48
N LYS A 100 -52.58 28.91 15.85
CA LYS A 100 -53.79 28.96 15.00
C LYS A 100 -53.64 28.18 13.69
N VAL A 101 -53.06 26.97 13.78
CA VAL A 101 -52.88 26.06 12.64
C VAL A 101 -54.00 25.02 12.66
N PRO A 102 -54.83 24.92 11.60
CA PRO A 102 -55.83 23.86 11.50
C PRO A 102 -55.18 22.50 11.22
N GLY A 103 -55.86 21.43 11.59
CA GLY A 103 -55.44 20.05 11.44
C GLY A 103 -55.51 19.54 10.00
N GLU A 104 -56.35 20.15 9.17
CA GLU A 104 -56.53 19.76 7.77
C GLU A 104 -55.21 19.83 6.99
N GLY A 105 -54.80 18.69 6.42
CA GLY A 105 -53.54 18.55 5.68
C GLY A 105 -52.30 18.35 6.54
N LEU A 106 -52.43 18.29 7.87
CA LEU A 106 -51.36 17.85 8.77
C LEU A 106 -51.31 16.32 8.85
N THR A 107 -50.09 15.79 8.81
CA THR A 107 -49.81 14.37 9.02
C THR A 107 -48.92 14.19 10.25
N LEU A 108 -49.32 13.31 11.17
CA LEU A 108 -48.49 12.82 12.26
C LEU A 108 -47.47 11.82 11.72
N ALA A 109 -46.20 12.11 11.94
CA ALA A 109 -45.08 11.25 11.55
C ALA A 109 -43.93 11.36 12.53
N GLU A 110 -43.00 10.41 12.41
CA GLU A 110 -41.70 10.46 13.06
C GLU A 110 -40.64 10.86 12.03
N GLY A 111 -39.92 11.94 12.31
CA GLY A 111 -38.74 12.32 11.54
C GLY A 111 -37.48 12.00 12.31
N ILE A 112 -36.41 11.64 11.60
CA ILE A 112 -35.14 11.21 12.19
C ILE A 112 -34.55 12.29 13.13
N ILE A 113 -34.55 13.55 12.68
CA ILE A 113 -34.05 14.70 13.47
C ILE A 113 -35.16 15.38 14.30
N THR A 114 -36.41 15.38 13.83
CA THR A 114 -37.52 16.10 14.47
C THR A 114 -38.19 15.30 15.58
N GLY A 115 -38.09 13.97 15.58
CA GLY A 115 -38.90 13.09 16.40
C GLY A 115 -40.36 13.05 15.95
N ILE A 116 -41.28 12.73 16.87
CA ILE A 116 -42.73 12.79 16.61
C ILE A 116 -43.17 14.24 16.40
N HIS A 117 -43.82 14.50 15.27
CA HIS A 117 -44.26 15.84 14.86
C HIS A 117 -45.47 15.79 13.93
N LEU A 118 -46.17 16.92 13.79
CA LEU A 118 -47.13 17.11 12.70
C LEU A 118 -46.45 17.84 11.54
N PHE A 119 -46.73 17.46 10.29
CA PHE A 119 -46.16 18.13 9.12
C PHE A 119 -47.15 18.31 7.97
N SER A 120 -46.87 19.32 7.13
CA SER A 120 -47.43 19.50 5.78
C SER A 120 -46.34 19.96 4.82
N ALA A 121 -46.65 20.39 3.59
CA ALA A 121 -45.64 20.91 2.66
C ALA A 121 -44.90 22.15 3.20
N ASP A 122 -45.61 23.01 3.94
CA ASP A 122 -45.11 24.33 4.34
C ASP A 122 -44.99 24.52 5.86
N LEU A 123 -45.26 23.47 6.65
CA LEU A 123 -45.32 23.59 8.11
C LEU A 123 -44.78 22.35 8.83
N ARG A 124 -44.15 22.56 9.98
CA ARG A 124 -43.81 21.52 10.96
C ARG A 124 -44.28 21.97 12.34
N VAL A 125 -45.01 21.13 13.06
CA VAL A 125 -45.37 21.34 14.48
C VAL A 125 -44.52 20.40 15.31
N LEU A 126 -43.59 20.96 16.06
CA LEU A 126 -42.77 20.23 17.03
C LEU A 126 -43.35 20.44 18.43
N SER A 127 -42.88 19.65 19.39
CA SER A 127 -43.29 19.80 20.78
C SER A 127 -42.86 21.16 21.37
N GLU A 128 -41.83 21.75 20.79
CA GLU A 128 -41.18 23.01 21.17
C GLU A 128 -41.82 24.24 20.50
N GLY A 129 -42.65 24.04 19.45
CA GLY A 129 -43.28 25.14 18.72
C GLY A 129 -43.55 24.83 17.25
N VAL A 130 -43.98 25.86 16.51
CA VAL A 130 -44.36 25.76 15.09
C VAL A 130 -43.32 26.41 14.20
N LEU A 131 -42.90 25.67 13.17
CA LEU A 131 -41.97 26.03 12.11
C LEU A 131 -42.74 26.22 10.80
N ARG A 132 -42.60 27.36 10.15
CA ARG A 132 -43.21 27.67 8.85
C ARG A 132 -42.14 27.80 7.79
N LYS A 133 -42.40 27.29 6.59
CA LYS A 133 -41.48 27.39 5.46
C LYS A 133 -41.23 28.86 5.15
N ALA A 134 -39.95 29.23 5.11
CA ALA A 134 -39.49 30.57 4.78
C ALA A 134 -38.89 30.57 3.36
N PRO A 135 -38.93 31.71 2.65
CA PRO A 135 -38.22 31.85 1.39
C PRO A 135 -36.70 31.70 1.63
N VAL A 136 -36.04 31.01 0.71
CA VAL A 136 -34.58 30.87 0.68
C VAL A 136 -34.12 31.41 -0.66
N ASP A 137 -33.12 32.29 -0.64
CA ASP A 137 -32.44 32.68 -1.85
C ASP A 137 -31.48 31.54 -2.25
N VAL A 138 -31.91 30.74 -3.21
CA VAL A 138 -31.10 29.62 -3.73
C VAL A 138 -30.16 30.22 -4.77
N ASP A 139 -29.06 30.80 -4.28
CA ASP A 139 -27.97 31.28 -5.13
C ASP A 139 -27.51 30.16 -6.08
N ASP A 140 -27.33 30.46 -7.36
CA ASP A 140 -26.59 29.58 -8.26
C ASP A 140 -25.12 29.53 -7.80
N ARG A 141 -24.78 28.46 -7.08
CA ARG A 141 -23.44 28.24 -6.53
C ARG A 141 -22.42 27.82 -7.60
N GLY A 142 -22.80 27.72 -8.88
CA GLY A 142 -21.87 27.44 -9.99
C GLY A 142 -20.72 28.46 -10.09
N ALA A 143 -20.97 29.71 -9.69
CA ALA A 143 -19.93 30.74 -9.60
C ALA A 143 -18.82 30.39 -8.59
N ASP A 144 -19.11 29.63 -7.53
CA ASP A 144 -18.10 29.22 -6.55
C ASP A 144 -17.18 28.15 -7.10
N VAL A 145 -17.74 27.17 -7.81
CA VAL A 145 -16.97 26.14 -8.52
C VAL A 145 -16.09 26.81 -9.59
N LYS A 146 -16.62 27.78 -10.33
CA LYS A 146 -15.85 28.57 -11.29
C LYS A 146 -14.68 29.30 -10.64
N ARG A 147 -14.85 29.84 -9.43
CA ARG A 147 -13.75 30.46 -8.67
C ARG A 147 -12.65 29.46 -8.30
N ILE A 148 -13.01 28.21 -7.99
CA ILE A 148 -12.02 27.14 -7.78
C ILE A 148 -11.27 26.86 -9.08
N GLU A 149 -11.96 26.71 -10.21
CA GLU A 149 -11.33 26.48 -11.53
C GLU A 149 -10.31 27.58 -11.87
N ASP A 150 -10.71 28.85 -11.70
CA ASP A 150 -9.86 30.00 -12.01
C ASP A 150 -8.65 30.09 -11.07
N ALA A 151 -8.82 29.78 -9.78
CA ALA A 151 -7.72 29.74 -8.81
C ALA A 151 -6.77 28.55 -9.08
N ALA A 152 -7.32 27.38 -9.39
CA ALA A 152 -6.59 26.17 -9.72
C ALA A 152 -5.73 26.38 -10.99
N ALA A 153 -6.28 27.01 -12.02
CA ALA A 153 -5.53 27.35 -13.24
C ALA A 153 -4.32 28.25 -12.95
N LYS A 154 -4.48 29.26 -12.08
CA LYS A 154 -3.37 30.13 -11.64
C LYS A 154 -2.33 29.37 -10.84
N ALA A 155 -2.76 28.51 -9.91
CA ALA A 155 -1.86 27.67 -9.13
C ALA A 155 -1.04 26.73 -10.03
N LYS A 156 -1.67 26.06 -11.01
CA LYS A 156 -0.97 25.25 -12.02
C LYS A 156 0.07 26.05 -12.80
N ALA A 157 -0.31 27.24 -13.29
CA ALA A 157 0.62 28.11 -14.01
C ALA A 157 1.83 28.54 -13.15
N SER A 158 1.66 28.65 -11.83
CA SER A 158 2.75 28.99 -10.90
C SER A 158 3.74 27.83 -10.69
N LEU A 159 3.33 26.57 -10.92
CA LEU A 159 4.17 25.39 -10.73
C LEU A 159 5.41 25.41 -11.63
N ALA A 160 5.36 26.04 -12.80
CA ALA A 160 6.53 26.20 -13.67
C ALA A 160 7.73 26.86 -12.95
N LYS A 161 7.47 27.71 -11.95
CA LYS A 161 8.49 28.39 -11.13
C LYS A 161 8.72 27.72 -9.77
N ALA A 162 7.93 26.72 -9.42
CA ALA A 162 8.05 26.03 -8.15
C ALA A 162 9.28 25.11 -8.14
N PRO A 163 9.92 24.89 -6.97
CA PRO A 163 11.18 24.15 -6.85
C PRO A 163 10.99 22.63 -6.92
N PHE A 164 9.95 22.16 -7.62
CA PHE A 164 9.68 20.73 -7.82
C PHE A 164 10.31 20.23 -9.12
N GLU A 165 10.66 18.96 -9.14
CA GLU A 165 11.03 18.26 -10.38
C GLU A 165 9.81 17.90 -11.23
N ALA A 166 10.04 17.35 -12.42
CA ALA A 166 9.00 17.05 -13.40
C ALA A 166 7.89 16.15 -12.82
N LEU A 167 8.26 15.10 -12.09
CA LEU A 167 7.29 14.19 -11.45
C LEU A 167 6.47 14.91 -10.37
N GLY A 168 7.13 15.62 -9.44
CA GLY A 168 6.43 16.40 -8.40
C GLY A 168 5.48 17.46 -8.97
N LYS A 169 5.85 18.11 -10.08
CA LYS A 169 4.97 19.04 -10.81
C LYS A 169 3.77 18.33 -11.41
N ARG A 170 3.97 17.22 -12.12
CA ARG A 170 2.89 16.42 -12.72
C ARG A 170 1.87 15.97 -11.67
N THR A 171 2.35 15.52 -10.51
CA THR A 171 1.49 15.11 -9.39
C THR A 171 0.66 16.27 -8.84
N LEU A 172 1.27 17.44 -8.62
CA LEU A 172 0.54 18.64 -8.19
C LEU A 172 -0.47 19.12 -9.24
N GLU A 173 -0.14 19.03 -10.53
CA GLU A 173 -1.05 19.40 -11.62
C GLU A 173 -2.28 18.50 -11.69
N ASP A 174 -2.09 17.18 -11.55
CA ASP A 174 -3.21 16.23 -11.48
C ASP A 174 -4.09 16.55 -10.26
N PHE A 175 -3.48 16.65 -9.08
CA PHE A 175 -4.19 16.91 -7.83
C PHE A 175 -4.99 18.22 -7.88
N ILE A 176 -4.36 19.34 -8.28
CA ILE A 176 -5.02 20.64 -8.43
C ILE A 176 -6.15 20.58 -9.47
N GLY A 177 -6.00 19.73 -10.49
CA GLY A 177 -7.03 19.49 -11.52
C GLY A 177 -8.30 18.84 -10.99
N ARG A 178 -8.23 18.11 -9.88
CA ARG A 178 -9.38 17.42 -9.27
C ARG A 178 -10.27 18.34 -8.44
N LEU A 179 -9.73 19.44 -7.92
CA LEU A 179 -10.42 20.34 -6.98
C LEU A 179 -11.81 20.84 -7.45
N PRO A 180 -12.02 21.27 -8.71
CA PRO A 180 -13.33 21.74 -9.16
C PRO A 180 -14.29 20.60 -9.54
N LEU A 181 -13.85 19.34 -9.55
CA LEU A 181 -14.67 18.21 -10.02
C LEU A 181 -15.64 17.72 -8.93
N ALA A 182 -16.78 17.19 -9.36
CA ALA A 182 -17.63 16.36 -8.50
C ALA A 182 -17.08 14.92 -8.43
N ASN A 183 -17.38 14.18 -7.35
CA ASN A 183 -16.88 12.81 -7.18
C ASN A 183 -17.35 11.84 -8.28
N ASN A 184 -18.43 12.17 -8.98
CA ASN A 184 -18.98 11.39 -10.10
C ASN A 184 -18.61 11.97 -11.49
N ALA A 185 -17.71 12.96 -11.56
CA ALA A 185 -17.31 13.57 -12.83
C ALA A 185 -16.65 12.56 -13.79
N ARG A 186 -16.04 11.51 -13.24
CA ARG A 186 -15.54 10.33 -13.96
C ARG A 186 -15.55 9.12 -13.02
N LYS A 187 -15.27 7.93 -13.56
CA LYS A 187 -14.95 6.77 -12.72
C LYS A 187 -13.56 7.00 -12.13
N PHE A 188 -13.48 7.17 -10.82
CA PHE A 188 -12.24 7.10 -10.07
C PHE A 188 -12.04 5.64 -9.64
N GLU A 189 -10.81 5.13 -9.77
CA GLU A 189 -10.48 3.82 -9.20
C GLU A 189 -10.36 3.95 -7.67
N TYR A 190 -10.43 2.83 -6.95
CA TYR A 190 -10.54 2.82 -5.48
C TYR A 190 -9.31 3.39 -4.76
N ASP A 191 -8.17 3.38 -5.42
CA ASP A 191 -6.88 3.90 -4.98
C ASP A 191 -6.60 5.34 -5.46
N GLU A 192 -7.55 5.96 -6.17
CA GLU A 192 -7.46 7.36 -6.58
C GLU A 192 -8.03 8.31 -5.53
N VAL A 193 -7.39 9.48 -5.40
CA VAL A 193 -7.92 10.56 -4.57
C VAL A 193 -9.21 11.14 -5.16
N LEU A 194 -10.30 11.06 -4.40
CA LEU A 194 -11.57 11.66 -4.77
C LEU A 194 -11.50 13.20 -4.67
N PRO A 195 -12.22 13.92 -5.55
CA PRO A 195 -12.30 15.38 -5.50
C PRO A 195 -12.69 15.97 -4.13
N GLU A 196 -13.61 15.34 -3.41
CA GLU A 196 -13.99 15.77 -2.05
C GLU A 196 -12.82 15.70 -1.05
N PHE A 197 -12.04 14.62 -1.10
CA PHE A 197 -10.89 14.45 -0.21
C PHE A 197 -9.77 15.42 -0.61
N ALA A 198 -9.58 15.66 -1.92
CA ALA A 198 -8.66 16.67 -2.41
C ALA A 198 -9.02 18.07 -1.86
N ARG A 199 -10.31 18.45 -1.87
CA ARG A 199 -10.78 19.71 -1.25
C ARG A 199 -10.54 19.73 0.26
N ARG A 200 -10.79 18.60 0.95
CA ARG A 200 -10.57 18.48 2.40
C ARG A 200 -9.12 18.78 2.77
N VAL A 201 -8.14 18.12 2.16
CA VAL A 201 -6.73 18.34 2.52
C VAL A 201 -6.27 19.77 2.20
N VAL A 202 -6.78 20.40 1.14
CA VAL A 202 -6.47 21.81 0.83
C VAL A 202 -7.11 22.77 1.84
N ARG A 203 -8.36 22.53 2.26
CA ARG A 203 -9.02 23.29 3.32
C ARG A 203 -8.21 23.27 4.62
N HIS A 204 -7.54 22.15 4.89
CA HIS A 204 -6.65 21.96 6.05
C HIS A 204 -5.17 22.31 5.77
N GLY A 205 -4.90 23.13 4.74
CA GLY A 205 -3.61 23.80 4.55
C GLY A 205 -2.54 23.01 3.80
N TRP A 206 -2.83 21.81 3.30
CA TRP A 206 -1.84 20.98 2.60
C TRP A 206 -1.17 21.70 1.42
N LEU A 207 -1.96 22.32 0.54
CA LEU A 207 -1.42 23.02 -0.63
C LEU A 207 -0.60 24.26 -0.25
N ALA A 208 -0.98 24.94 0.85
CA ALA A 208 -0.22 26.06 1.37
C ALA A 208 1.15 25.60 1.87
N VAL A 209 1.23 24.47 2.59
CA VAL A 209 2.51 23.87 3.01
C VAL A 209 3.34 23.45 1.79
N ALA A 210 2.74 22.73 0.84
CA ALA A 210 3.44 22.27 -0.36
C ALA A 210 4.03 23.45 -1.16
N LEU A 211 3.26 24.53 -1.35
CA LEU A 211 3.68 25.71 -2.10
C LEU A 211 4.31 26.81 -1.22
N LYS A 212 4.74 26.50 0.01
CA LYS A 212 5.42 27.43 0.93
C LYS A 212 4.67 28.77 1.09
N ASP A 213 3.37 28.69 1.36
CA ASP A 213 2.46 29.83 1.57
C ASP A 213 2.30 30.78 0.36
N ALA A 214 2.54 30.29 -0.86
CA ALA A 214 2.33 31.06 -2.08
C ALA A 214 0.91 31.67 -2.14
N PRO A 215 0.75 32.91 -2.63
CA PRO A 215 -0.56 33.57 -2.74
C PRO A 215 -1.59 32.75 -3.53
N GLU A 216 -1.15 32.01 -4.54
CA GLU A 216 -1.98 31.13 -5.35
C GLU A 216 -2.59 29.99 -4.54
N ALA A 217 -1.83 29.40 -3.61
CA ALA A 217 -2.34 28.36 -2.71
C ALA A 217 -3.43 28.90 -1.80
N LYS A 218 -3.23 30.09 -1.23
CA LYS A 218 -4.21 30.78 -0.37
C LYS A 218 -5.48 31.16 -1.13
N ALA A 219 -5.33 31.57 -2.39
CA ALA A 219 -6.46 31.86 -3.27
C ALA A 219 -7.29 30.61 -3.57
N VAL A 220 -6.64 29.47 -3.83
CA VAL A 220 -7.32 28.17 -4.01
C VAL A 220 -8.05 27.77 -2.72
N GLN A 221 -7.38 27.84 -1.56
CA GLN A 221 -7.99 27.52 -0.27
C GLN A 221 -9.22 28.40 0.01
N SER A 222 -9.10 29.72 -0.19
CA SER A 222 -10.22 30.66 -0.01
C SER A 222 -11.39 30.38 -0.95
N ALA A 223 -11.12 29.96 -2.19
CA ALA A 223 -12.17 29.57 -3.13
C ALA A 223 -12.87 28.28 -2.70
N ILE A 224 -12.11 27.32 -2.17
CA ILE A 224 -12.65 26.07 -1.60
C ILE A 224 -13.49 26.37 -0.35
N ASP A 225 -13.03 27.23 0.56
CA ASP A 225 -13.79 27.62 1.75
C ASP A 225 -15.12 28.27 1.36
N ALA A 226 -15.11 29.15 0.34
CA ALA A 226 -16.32 29.76 -0.18
C ALA A 226 -17.28 28.73 -0.82
N ALA A 227 -16.76 27.79 -1.61
CA ALA A 227 -17.57 26.76 -2.27
C ALA A 227 -18.12 25.72 -1.29
N THR A 228 -17.34 25.37 -0.25
CA THR A 228 -17.71 24.39 0.77
C THR A 228 -18.58 24.97 1.88
N ALA A 229 -18.72 26.30 1.95
CA ALA A 229 -19.65 26.96 2.86
C ALA A 229 -21.10 26.49 2.63
N LEU A 230 -21.70 25.97 3.70
CA LEU A 230 -23.06 25.45 3.73
C LEU A 230 -24.07 26.59 3.78
N LYS A 231 -24.99 26.61 2.80
CA LYS A 231 -26.11 27.56 2.75
C LYS A 231 -27.44 26.82 2.78
N PRO A 232 -28.50 27.39 3.39
CA PRO A 232 -29.84 26.81 3.29
C PRO A 232 -30.27 26.66 1.83
N VAL A 233 -30.88 25.53 1.50
CA VAL A 233 -31.65 25.30 0.26
C VAL A 233 -33.14 25.09 0.56
N LYS A 234 -33.46 24.74 1.80
CA LYS A 234 -34.80 24.76 2.38
C LYS A 234 -34.72 25.31 3.79
N LEU A 235 -35.68 26.13 4.18
CA LEU A 235 -35.71 26.78 5.48
C LEU A 235 -37.11 26.77 6.06
N PHE A 236 -37.20 26.42 7.33
CA PHE A 236 -38.37 26.59 8.16
C PHE A 236 -37.99 27.38 9.40
N GLU A 237 -38.80 28.36 9.77
CA GLU A 237 -38.55 29.25 10.89
C GLU A 237 -39.78 29.41 11.77
N GLY A 238 -39.51 29.63 13.05
CA GLY A 238 -40.48 29.95 14.08
C GLY A 238 -39.83 30.75 15.21
N PRO A 239 -40.58 31.23 16.20
CA PRO A 239 -40.02 32.02 17.29
C PRO A 239 -38.96 31.22 18.07
N LYS A 240 -37.67 31.52 17.86
CA LYS A 240 -36.52 30.76 18.40
C LYS A 240 -36.43 29.30 17.93
N LEU A 241 -37.11 28.94 16.84
CA LEU A 241 -36.99 27.65 16.18
C LEU A 241 -36.47 27.85 14.76
N ARG A 242 -35.53 27.02 14.34
CA ARG A 242 -35.01 27.01 12.97
C ARG A 242 -34.76 25.57 12.54
N MET A 243 -35.18 25.23 11.33
CA MET A 243 -34.84 23.97 10.68
C MET A 243 -34.46 24.26 9.24
N ALA A 244 -33.32 23.77 8.78
CA ALA A 244 -32.88 24.02 7.41
C ALA A 244 -32.23 22.78 6.80
N GLU A 245 -32.48 22.57 5.51
CA GLU A 245 -31.60 21.73 4.70
C GLU A 245 -30.49 22.65 4.19
N VAL A 246 -29.24 22.32 4.47
CA VAL A 246 -28.07 23.10 4.07
C VAL A 246 -27.23 22.31 3.08
N ARG A 247 -26.72 22.99 2.04
CA ARG A 247 -25.90 22.40 0.99
C ARG A 247 -24.73 23.31 0.64
N ASN A 248 -23.60 22.73 0.25
CA ASN A 248 -22.49 23.44 -0.35
C ASN A 248 -22.63 23.52 -1.89
N ALA A 249 -21.64 24.10 -2.58
CA ALA A 249 -21.67 24.25 -4.04
C ALA A 249 -21.65 22.91 -4.82
N PHE A 250 -21.28 21.80 -4.16
CA PHE A 250 -21.23 20.45 -4.73
C PHE A 250 -22.46 19.60 -4.37
N GLY A 251 -23.42 20.16 -3.62
CA GLY A 251 -24.63 19.44 -3.18
C GLY A 251 -24.43 18.57 -1.93
N GLU A 252 -23.25 18.61 -1.32
CA GLU A 252 -22.96 17.94 -0.05
C GLU A 252 -23.56 18.76 1.10
N GLY A 253 -24.00 18.10 2.19
CA GLY A 253 -24.60 18.76 3.35
C GLY A 253 -25.62 17.88 4.07
N GLY A 254 -26.63 18.50 4.68
CA GLY A 254 -27.56 17.80 5.55
C GLY A 254 -28.67 18.68 6.12
N TRP A 255 -29.33 18.20 7.16
CA TRP A 255 -30.38 18.94 7.88
C TRP A 255 -29.86 19.47 9.21
N VAL A 256 -30.25 20.67 9.58
CA VAL A 256 -30.00 21.26 10.90
C VAL A 256 -31.31 21.58 11.59
N LEU A 257 -31.36 21.41 12.90
CA LEU A 257 -32.47 21.77 13.77
C LEU A 257 -31.94 22.53 14.98
N SER A 258 -32.51 23.69 15.26
CA SER A 258 -32.23 24.48 16.47
C SER A 258 -33.55 24.87 17.12
N THR A 259 -33.72 24.48 18.38
CA THR A 259 -34.85 24.85 19.23
C THR A 259 -34.33 25.41 20.55
N PRO A 260 -35.20 26.01 21.40
CA PRO A 260 -34.78 26.49 22.72
C PRO A 260 -34.26 25.39 23.66
N THR A 261 -34.51 24.11 23.34
CA THR A 261 -34.18 22.98 24.23
C THR A 261 -33.16 22.02 23.62
N ARG A 262 -32.95 22.04 22.30
CA ARG A 262 -31.96 21.17 21.63
C ARG A 262 -31.46 21.78 20.32
N THR A 263 -30.23 21.42 19.97
CA THR A 263 -29.64 21.64 18.65
C THR A 263 -29.18 20.29 18.12
N SER A 264 -29.44 20.01 16.85
CA SER A 264 -29.01 18.76 16.20
C SER A 264 -28.71 19.00 14.73
N TYR A 265 -27.95 18.10 14.12
CA TYR A 265 -27.88 17.99 12.67
C TYR A 265 -27.93 16.53 12.22
N LEU A 266 -28.28 16.33 10.95
CA LEU A 266 -28.34 15.04 10.27
C LEU A 266 -27.56 15.13 8.97
N CYS A 267 -26.67 14.17 8.73
CA CYS A 267 -25.92 14.04 7.49
C CYS A 267 -25.75 12.56 7.10
N PRO A 268 -25.32 12.27 5.87
CA PRO A 268 -24.88 10.93 5.49
C PRO A 268 -23.74 10.46 6.40
N HIS A 269 -23.80 9.20 6.86
CA HIS A 269 -22.66 8.59 7.55
C HIS A 269 -21.57 8.24 6.52
N PRO A 270 -20.27 8.42 6.81
CA PRO A 270 -19.22 7.95 5.92
C PRO A 270 -19.33 6.43 5.69
N HIS A 271 -19.10 5.99 4.46
CA HIS A 271 -19.03 4.56 4.18
C HIS A 271 -17.67 4.02 4.62
N PRO A 272 -17.59 2.76 5.11
CA PRO A 272 -16.30 2.07 5.16
C PRO A 272 -15.65 2.11 3.78
N MET A 273 -14.36 2.40 3.74
CA MET A 273 -13.57 2.62 2.53
C MET A 273 -13.45 1.33 1.68
N TYR A 274 -13.32 0.15 2.29
CA TYR A 274 -13.06 -1.09 1.54
C TYR A 274 -14.14 -2.18 1.64
N LEU A 275 -15.28 -1.90 2.26
CA LEU A 275 -16.45 -2.79 2.17
C LEU A 275 -17.11 -2.65 0.78
N TRP A 276 -16.50 -3.31 -0.22
CA TRP A 276 -16.81 -3.23 -1.65
C TRP A 276 -18.19 -3.82 -1.96
N GLY A 277 -19.23 -3.04 -1.70
CA GLY A 277 -20.61 -3.50 -1.80
C GLY A 277 -21.64 -2.62 -1.11
N ALA A 278 -21.19 -1.76 -0.19
CA ALA A 278 -22.06 -0.81 0.53
C ALA A 278 -22.63 0.33 -0.34
N LYS A 279 -22.70 0.16 -1.67
CA LYS A 279 -23.37 1.13 -2.54
C LYS A 279 -24.86 1.18 -2.19
N GLU A 280 -25.31 2.41 -1.92
CA GLU A 280 -26.69 2.83 -1.66
C GLU A 280 -27.28 2.44 -0.29
N GLY A 281 -26.43 2.20 0.73
CA GLY A 281 -26.90 2.22 2.12
C GLY A 281 -27.36 3.63 2.50
N GLY A 282 -28.64 3.82 2.84
CA GLY A 282 -29.21 5.09 3.29
C GLY A 282 -28.81 5.45 4.73
N LEU A 283 -27.54 5.23 5.08
CA LEU A 283 -27.02 5.46 6.43
C LEU A 283 -26.97 6.95 6.72
N THR A 284 -27.61 7.33 7.83
CA THR A 284 -27.63 8.71 8.29
C THR A 284 -27.22 8.77 9.75
N VAL A 285 -26.39 9.75 10.08
CA VAL A 285 -26.01 10.04 11.45
C VAL A 285 -26.71 11.31 11.91
N VAL A 286 -27.30 11.26 13.09
CA VAL A 286 -27.81 12.42 13.81
C VAL A 286 -26.85 12.73 14.94
N VAL A 287 -26.42 13.97 15.01
CA VAL A 287 -25.56 14.47 16.08
C VAL A 287 -26.33 15.53 16.85
N ASP A 288 -26.55 15.26 18.13
CA ASP A 288 -27.16 16.18 19.07
C ASP A 288 -26.07 17.00 19.75
N LEU A 289 -26.32 18.30 19.90
CA LEU A 289 -25.41 19.30 20.43
C LEU A 289 -26.05 20.02 21.63
N PRO A 290 -25.23 20.66 22.49
CA PRO A 290 -25.74 21.53 23.54
C PRO A 290 -26.65 22.61 22.97
N SER A 291 -27.71 22.98 23.70
CA SER A 291 -28.58 24.09 23.32
C SER A 291 -27.76 25.36 23.10
N GLY A 292 -27.96 26.02 21.96
CA GLY A 292 -27.22 27.23 21.57
C GLY A 292 -25.92 26.99 20.80
N ALA A 293 -25.49 25.74 20.60
CA ALA A 293 -24.38 25.41 19.71
C ALA A 293 -24.71 25.71 18.24
N ASP A 294 -23.69 25.95 17.41
CA ASP A 294 -23.85 26.10 15.96
C ASP A 294 -23.69 24.73 15.26
N PRO A 295 -24.77 24.15 14.72
CA PRO A 295 -24.73 22.82 14.09
C PRO A 295 -23.84 22.75 12.84
N LEU A 296 -23.40 23.89 12.29
CA LEU A 296 -22.52 23.91 11.13
C LEU A 296 -21.03 23.72 11.46
N VAL A 297 -20.61 24.01 12.70
CA VAL A 297 -19.18 24.01 13.07
C VAL A 297 -18.87 23.33 14.41
N ASP A 298 -19.87 23.14 15.28
CA ASP A 298 -19.69 22.62 16.63
C ASP A 298 -19.82 21.08 16.75
N ALA A 299 -19.64 20.34 15.66
CA ALA A 299 -19.73 18.87 15.63
C ALA A 299 -18.91 18.17 16.73
N ALA A 300 -17.75 18.71 17.10
CA ALA A 300 -16.90 18.18 18.17
C ALA A 300 -17.52 18.28 19.58
N LYS A 301 -18.59 19.08 19.76
CA LYS A 301 -19.33 19.25 21.03
C LYS A 301 -20.50 18.26 21.16
N ALA A 302 -20.55 17.19 20.36
CA ALA A 302 -21.61 16.18 20.38
C ALA A 302 -21.95 15.70 21.80
N THR A 303 -23.22 15.82 22.18
CA THR A 303 -23.80 15.31 23.44
C THR A 303 -24.56 14.01 23.26
N ALA A 304 -24.99 13.70 22.03
CA ALA A 304 -25.46 12.37 21.67
C ALA A 304 -25.30 12.15 20.16
N VAL A 305 -25.22 10.89 19.76
CA VAL A 305 -25.08 10.49 18.35
C VAL A 305 -25.96 9.28 18.09
N ARG A 306 -26.64 9.25 16.96
CA ARG A 306 -27.56 8.17 16.57
C ARG A 306 -27.36 7.83 15.11
N LEU A 307 -27.06 6.57 14.81
CA LEU A 307 -26.89 6.03 13.46
C LEU A 307 -28.18 5.32 13.03
N TYR A 308 -28.67 5.64 11.84
CA TYR A 308 -29.88 5.05 11.27
C TYR A 308 -29.59 4.43 9.91
N ASP A 309 -30.14 3.23 9.65
CA ASP A 309 -30.41 2.74 8.31
C ASP A 309 -31.85 3.13 7.95
N ARG A 310 -32.00 4.11 7.05
CA ARG A 310 -33.28 4.71 6.68
C ARG A 310 -34.03 5.27 7.88
N SER A 311 -34.83 4.46 8.56
CA SER A 311 -35.61 4.88 9.74
C SER A 311 -35.42 3.98 10.96
N THR A 312 -34.58 2.94 10.83
CA THR A 312 -34.27 2.00 11.90
C THR A 312 -33.03 2.50 12.63
N LEU A 313 -33.11 2.64 13.96
CA LEU A 313 -31.95 2.99 14.79
C LEU A 313 -31.01 1.78 14.84
N VAL A 314 -29.77 1.97 14.40
CA VAL A 314 -28.73 0.92 14.30
C VAL A 314 -27.82 0.98 15.52
N ALA A 315 -27.34 2.16 15.87
CA ALA A 315 -26.47 2.39 17.01
C ALA A 315 -26.69 3.79 17.60
N SER A 316 -26.36 3.98 18.87
CA SER A 316 -26.47 5.25 19.57
C SER A 316 -25.39 5.40 20.62
N TRP A 317 -25.07 6.65 20.95
CA TRP A 317 -24.13 6.99 22.01
C TRP A 317 -24.52 8.29 22.71
N SER A 318 -24.30 8.37 24.02
CA SER A 318 -24.21 9.63 24.77
C SER A 318 -23.23 9.48 25.95
N PRO A 319 -22.68 10.58 26.50
CA PRO A 319 -21.82 10.52 27.68
C PRO A 319 -22.46 9.79 28.88
N ASP A 320 -23.77 9.95 29.06
CA ASP A 320 -24.50 9.41 30.22
C ASP A 320 -24.91 7.94 30.03
N GLN A 321 -25.17 7.51 28.78
CA GLN A 321 -25.67 6.16 28.49
C GLN A 321 -24.60 5.22 27.91
N GLY A 322 -23.44 5.74 27.52
CA GLY A 322 -22.42 4.98 26.80
C GLY A 322 -22.87 4.64 25.37
N PHE A 323 -22.18 3.68 24.76
CA PHE A 323 -22.51 3.17 23.42
C PHE A 323 -23.52 2.02 23.50
N ALA A 324 -24.51 2.03 22.62
CA ALA A 324 -25.50 0.97 22.51
C ALA A 324 -25.83 0.67 21.03
N ALA A 325 -25.84 -0.61 20.68
CA ALA A 325 -26.26 -1.11 19.38
C ALA A 325 -26.97 -2.46 19.55
N ASP A 326 -27.95 -2.75 18.70
CA ASP A 326 -28.55 -4.08 18.62
C ASP A 326 -27.76 -4.92 17.60
N PRO A 327 -27.12 -6.03 18.01
CA PRO A 327 -26.31 -6.85 17.10
C PRO A 327 -27.11 -7.39 15.91
N ALA A 328 -28.39 -7.76 16.08
CA ALA A 328 -29.19 -8.29 14.98
C ALA A 328 -29.51 -7.20 13.95
N VAL A 329 -29.82 -5.99 14.42
CA VAL A 329 -30.00 -4.83 13.54
C VAL A 329 -28.68 -4.48 12.85
N TRP A 330 -27.57 -4.45 13.60
CA TRP A 330 -26.25 -4.18 13.05
C TRP A 330 -25.89 -5.14 11.92
N ARG A 331 -26.06 -6.45 12.12
CA ARG A 331 -25.77 -7.48 11.10
C ARG A 331 -26.70 -7.45 9.90
N THR A 332 -27.93 -6.93 10.08
CA THR A 332 -28.83 -6.67 8.95
C THR A 332 -28.32 -5.50 8.11
N THR A 333 -27.73 -4.49 8.74
CA THR A 333 -27.17 -3.31 8.08
C THR A 333 -25.78 -3.57 7.48
N PHE A 334 -24.96 -4.34 8.20
CA PHE A 334 -23.58 -4.71 7.86
C PHE A 334 -23.43 -6.23 7.94
N PRO A 335 -23.79 -6.95 6.86
CA PRO A 335 -23.64 -8.40 6.81
C PRO A 335 -22.17 -8.81 6.95
N ASP A 336 -21.92 -9.87 7.69
CA ASP A 336 -20.62 -10.52 7.85
C ASP A 336 -20.49 -11.84 7.10
N GLN A 337 -21.43 -12.08 6.19
CA GLN A 337 -21.42 -13.20 5.28
C GLN A 337 -21.87 -12.72 3.91
N GLY A 338 -21.28 -13.27 2.87
CA GLY A 338 -21.65 -13.00 1.49
C GLY A 338 -20.45 -13.06 0.54
N PRO A 339 -20.70 -12.89 -0.77
CA PRO A 339 -19.65 -13.00 -1.79
C PRO A 339 -18.59 -11.88 -1.73
N GLN A 340 -18.77 -10.88 -0.86
CA GLN A 340 -17.87 -9.73 -0.66
C GLN A 340 -17.15 -9.78 0.70
N VAL A 341 -17.31 -10.87 1.44
CA VAL A 341 -16.66 -11.09 2.73
C VAL A 341 -15.61 -12.19 2.54
N ASP A 342 -14.37 -11.91 2.92
CA ASP A 342 -13.25 -12.86 2.86
C ASP A 342 -13.55 -14.09 3.72
N GLU A 343 -13.14 -15.27 3.26
CA GLU A 343 -13.39 -16.52 3.98
C GLU A 343 -12.64 -16.60 5.32
N ASN A 344 -11.50 -15.90 5.43
CA ASN A 344 -10.69 -15.84 6.65
C ASN A 344 -10.85 -14.51 7.38
N VAL A 345 -11.98 -13.81 7.20
CA VAL A 345 -12.22 -12.54 7.88
C VAL A 345 -12.29 -12.73 9.40
N VAL A 346 -11.76 -11.77 10.18
CA VAL A 346 -11.87 -11.77 11.64
C VAL A 346 -13.34 -11.80 12.06
N GLU A 347 -13.66 -12.53 13.12
CA GLU A 347 -15.00 -12.52 13.69
C GLU A 347 -15.45 -11.07 13.98
N ASN A 348 -16.63 -10.70 13.51
CA ASN A 348 -17.17 -9.36 13.70
C ASN A 348 -16.32 -8.22 13.09
N PHE A 349 -15.60 -8.44 11.98
CA PHE A 349 -14.63 -7.48 11.39
C PHE A 349 -15.07 -6.04 11.21
N LEU A 350 -16.38 -5.77 11.07
CA LEU A 350 -16.93 -4.43 11.18
C LEU A 350 -17.80 -4.34 12.45
N PRO A 351 -17.19 -4.12 13.62
CA PRO A 351 -17.89 -4.18 14.90
C PRO A 351 -18.82 -2.97 15.06
N PRO A 352 -19.86 -3.04 15.92
CA PRO A 352 -20.73 -1.90 16.20
C PRO A 352 -19.96 -0.62 16.59
N HIS A 353 -20.13 0.43 15.79
CA HIS A 353 -19.48 1.72 15.97
C HIS A 353 -20.34 2.86 15.43
N VAL A 354 -19.95 4.10 15.74
CA VAL A 354 -20.52 5.32 15.14
C VAL A 354 -19.43 6.35 14.92
N VAL A 355 -19.42 7.00 13.74
CA VAL A 355 -18.51 8.11 13.43
C VAL A 355 -19.24 9.43 13.57
N VAL A 356 -18.69 10.34 14.37
CA VAL A 356 -19.12 11.75 14.42
C VAL A 356 -18.45 12.48 13.28
N VAL A 357 -19.22 12.83 12.26
CA VAL A 357 -18.77 13.59 11.09
C VAL A 357 -19.45 14.96 11.08
N GLY A 358 -18.72 15.99 10.68
CA GLY A 358 -19.28 17.31 10.40
C GLY A 358 -20.11 17.32 9.12
N LEU A 359 -20.95 18.34 8.94
CA LEU A 359 -21.68 18.55 7.67
C LEU A 359 -20.74 18.85 6.49
N ASP A 360 -19.49 19.18 6.79
CA ASP A 360 -18.40 19.45 5.86
C ASP A 360 -17.54 18.21 5.55
N GLY A 361 -17.93 17.04 6.09
CA GLY A 361 -17.27 15.74 5.92
C GLY A 361 -16.13 15.47 6.91
N ASP A 362 -15.69 16.44 7.71
CA ASP A 362 -14.58 16.23 8.64
C ASP A 362 -14.96 15.22 9.73
N VAL A 363 -14.08 14.25 10.00
CA VAL A 363 -14.24 13.30 11.10
C VAL A 363 -13.84 13.97 12.41
N LYS A 364 -14.70 13.90 13.42
CA LYS A 364 -14.47 14.52 14.74
C LYS A 364 -14.25 13.51 15.84
N ARG A 365 -14.83 12.30 15.71
CA ARG A 365 -14.72 11.22 16.70
C ARG A 365 -15.13 9.88 16.10
N LEU A 366 -14.43 8.82 16.46
CA LEU A 366 -14.85 7.43 16.28
C LEU A 366 -15.32 6.90 17.64
N ILE A 367 -16.49 6.27 17.71
CA ILE A 367 -17.09 5.78 18.95
C ILE A 367 -17.36 4.28 18.83
N THR A 368 -16.90 3.52 19.82
CA THR A 368 -17.08 2.07 19.93
C THR A 368 -17.69 1.72 21.30
N ALA A 369 -17.95 0.43 21.53
CA ALA A 369 -18.33 -0.07 22.85
C ALA A 369 -17.24 0.17 23.93
N HIS A 370 -15.98 0.39 23.52
CA HIS A 370 -14.83 0.54 24.40
C HIS A 370 -14.45 2.00 24.68
N GLY A 371 -15.07 2.96 23.98
CA GLY A 371 -14.87 4.38 24.25
C GLY A 371 -14.99 5.25 23.00
N ALA A 372 -14.36 6.42 23.07
CA ALA A 372 -14.37 7.41 22.01
C ALA A 372 -12.92 7.79 21.67
N LEU A 373 -12.55 7.64 20.41
CA LEU A 373 -11.25 8.03 19.86
C LEU A 373 -11.39 9.37 19.13
N THR A 374 -10.61 10.36 19.55
CA THR A 374 -10.53 11.65 18.86
C THR A 374 -9.38 11.62 17.86
N PRO A 375 -9.61 11.93 16.57
CA PRO A 375 -8.57 11.96 15.55
C PRO A 375 -7.39 12.87 15.96
N PRO A 376 -6.17 12.61 15.44
CA PRO A 376 -5.02 13.49 15.69
C PRO A 376 -5.32 14.90 15.17
N ARG A 377 -4.96 15.91 15.98
CA ARG A 377 -5.15 17.33 15.64
C ARG A 377 -4.03 17.89 14.78
N ASP A 378 -2.81 17.41 15.00
CA ASP A 378 -1.59 17.85 14.35
C ASP A 378 -0.52 16.75 14.45
N GLY A 379 0.68 17.06 13.93
CA GLY A 379 1.83 16.15 13.93
C GLY A 379 2.78 16.30 15.10
N PHE A 380 2.41 16.99 16.18
CA PHE A 380 3.30 17.11 17.33
C PHE A 380 3.45 15.75 18.03
N PRO A 381 4.66 15.40 18.51
CA PRO A 381 4.89 14.11 19.17
C PRO A 381 3.94 13.83 20.34
N GLU A 382 3.58 14.85 21.12
CA GLU A 382 2.65 14.71 22.25
C GLU A 382 1.23 14.36 21.79
N GLU A 383 0.81 14.89 20.65
CA GLU A 383 -0.51 14.60 20.07
C GLU A 383 -0.54 13.22 19.43
N ALA A 384 0.55 12.81 18.77
CA ALA A 384 0.71 11.46 18.24
C ALA A 384 0.65 10.43 19.39
N GLU A 385 1.41 10.66 20.47
CA GLU A 385 1.40 9.80 21.65
C GLU A 385 0.01 9.73 22.31
N ARG A 386 -0.68 10.87 22.44
CA ARG A 386 -2.07 10.90 22.91
C ARG A 386 -2.95 9.99 22.06
N PHE A 387 -2.90 10.14 20.73
CA PHE A 387 -3.71 9.35 19.81
C PHE A 387 -3.41 7.86 19.93
N LEU A 388 -2.13 7.46 19.89
CA LEU A 388 -1.72 6.05 19.99
C LEU A 388 -2.18 5.42 21.32
N SER A 389 -1.97 6.12 22.43
CA SER A 389 -2.42 5.70 23.76
C SER A 389 -3.95 5.61 23.92
N GLU A 390 -4.71 6.48 23.25
CA GLU A 390 -6.18 6.40 23.22
C GLU A 390 -6.67 5.26 22.32
N ALA A 391 -6.11 5.14 21.11
CA ALA A 391 -6.45 4.13 20.13
C ALA A 391 -6.22 2.72 20.69
N ALA A 392 -5.09 2.50 21.36
CA ALA A 392 -4.77 1.24 22.01
C ALA A 392 -5.86 0.76 23.01
N LYS A 393 -6.56 1.71 23.65
CA LYS A 393 -7.64 1.42 24.62
C LYS A 393 -9.01 1.27 23.96
N VAL A 394 -9.33 2.13 22.99
CA VAL A 394 -10.64 2.19 22.34
C VAL A 394 -10.81 1.09 21.27
N LEU A 395 -9.68 0.56 20.77
CA LEU A 395 -9.64 -0.41 19.68
C LEU A 395 -8.91 -1.71 20.09
N PRO A 396 -9.48 -2.51 21.01
CA PRO A 396 -8.74 -3.58 21.71
C PRO A 396 -8.41 -4.82 20.86
N ASP A 397 -9.14 -5.06 19.78
CA ASP A 397 -9.05 -6.26 18.96
C ASP A 397 -8.88 -5.91 17.46
N PRO A 398 -8.54 -6.86 16.59
CA PRO A 398 -8.24 -6.56 15.19
C PRO A 398 -9.42 -5.92 14.45
N ALA A 399 -10.66 -6.33 14.74
CA ALA A 399 -11.86 -5.79 14.12
C ALA A 399 -12.05 -4.30 14.48
N HIS A 400 -11.78 -3.92 15.74
CA HIS A 400 -11.82 -2.51 16.12
C HIS A 400 -10.61 -1.72 15.60
N LEU A 401 -9.41 -2.32 15.56
CA LEU A 401 -8.22 -1.66 15.02
C LEU A 401 -8.45 -1.23 13.57
N ASP A 402 -9.08 -2.08 12.77
CA ASP A 402 -9.37 -1.79 11.36
C ASP A 402 -10.26 -0.56 11.12
N LEU A 403 -11.02 -0.12 12.14
CA LEU A 403 -11.78 1.13 12.06
C LEU A 403 -10.89 2.37 11.84
N VAL A 404 -9.58 2.29 12.13
CA VAL A 404 -8.63 3.33 11.74
C VAL A 404 -8.48 3.36 10.22
N GLY A 405 -8.26 2.21 9.60
CA GLY A 405 -8.20 2.05 8.14
C GLY A 405 -9.49 2.48 7.46
N GLU A 406 -10.65 2.15 8.03
CA GLU A 406 -11.95 2.44 7.43
C GLU A 406 -12.38 3.91 7.54
N TYR A 407 -12.01 4.63 8.62
CA TYR A 407 -12.58 5.96 8.92
C TYR A 407 -11.58 7.06 9.25
N LEU A 408 -10.36 6.72 9.68
CA LEU A 408 -9.36 7.69 10.13
C LEU A 408 -8.12 7.72 9.23
N PHE A 409 -8.10 6.93 8.17
CA PHE A 409 -7.03 6.83 7.20
C PHE A 409 -7.62 6.88 5.78
N TYR A 410 -6.95 7.55 4.87
CA TYR A 410 -7.30 7.58 3.45
C TYR A 410 -6.11 7.11 2.63
N TYR A 411 -6.28 6.03 1.87
CA TYR A 411 -5.20 5.49 1.08
C TYR A 411 -4.83 6.43 -0.08
N VAL A 412 -3.55 6.76 -0.15
CA VAL A 412 -2.96 7.54 -1.23
C VAL A 412 -1.64 6.92 -1.65
N TYR A 413 -1.26 7.14 -2.90
CA TYR A 413 0.08 6.79 -3.34
C TYR A 413 1.13 7.76 -2.77
N ASP A 414 2.31 7.23 -2.53
CA ASP A 414 3.45 8.00 -2.02
C ASP A 414 3.88 9.13 -2.95
N SER A 415 4.49 10.14 -2.35
CA SER A 415 5.15 11.20 -3.10
C SER A 415 6.14 10.62 -4.10
N PRO A 416 6.16 11.08 -5.37
CA PRO A 416 7.18 10.68 -6.33
C PRO A 416 8.54 11.38 -6.08
N ASP A 417 8.64 12.19 -5.03
CA ASP A 417 9.83 13.00 -4.73
C ASP A 417 10.16 12.91 -3.24
N SER A 418 11.25 12.20 -2.93
CA SER A 418 11.80 11.95 -1.59
C SER A 418 12.17 13.22 -0.82
N ARG A 419 12.34 14.35 -1.52
CA ARG A 419 12.59 15.66 -0.89
C ARG A 419 11.30 16.33 -0.41
N HIS A 420 10.16 15.86 -0.91
CA HIS A 420 8.83 16.38 -0.61
C HIS A 420 7.88 15.25 -0.21
N PRO A 421 8.14 14.52 0.90
CA PRO A 421 7.37 13.32 1.28
C PRO A 421 5.88 13.58 1.54
N GLY A 422 5.48 14.84 1.74
CA GLY A 422 4.07 15.21 1.92
C GLY A 422 3.26 15.37 0.63
N LEU A 423 3.85 15.21 -0.57
CA LEU A 423 3.08 15.21 -1.82
C LEU A 423 2.22 13.94 -1.90
N ILE A 424 1.08 14.06 -2.59
CA ILE A 424 0.10 12.99 -2.74
C ILE A 424 0.24 12.44 -4.16
N GLY A 425 0.83 11.27 -4.30
CA GLY A 425 1.06 10.61 -5.59
C GLY A 425 -0.22 10.12 -6.27
N ASN A 426 -0.04 9.49 -7.43
CA ASN A 426 -1.10 8.76 -8.14
C ASN A 426 -0.54 7.50 -8.81
N LYS A 427 -1.40 6.68 -9.40
CA LYS A 427 -1.00 5.40 -10.02
C LYS A 427 0.13 5.52 -11.04
N LEU A 428 0.21 6.64 -11.77
CA LEU A 428 1.23 6.90 -12.81
C LEU A 428 2.46 7.63 -12.29
N VAL A 429 2.33 8.35 -11.17
CA VAL A 429 3.38 9.23 -10.63
C VAL A 429 3.39 9.07 -9.11
N LYS A 430 4.11 8.04 -8.67
CA LYS A 430 4.26 7.63 -7.27
C LYS A 430 5.71 7.34 -6.94
N GLY A 431 6.06 7.43 -5.67
CA GLY A 431 7.34 6.97 -5.14
C GLY A 431 7.18 5.71 -4.30
N ASP A 432 8.18 5.48 -3.47
CA ASP A 432 8.28 4.40 -2.49
C ASP A 432 8.83 5.07 -1.22
N ILE A 433 8.01 5.90 -0.57
CA ILE A 433 8.39 6.72 0.58
C ILE A 433 7.46 6.39 1.73
N HIS A 434 7.96 5.56 2.62
CA HIS A 434 7.23 5.12 3.78
C HIS A 434 7.39 6.17 4.88
N GLN A 435 6.28 6.55 5.49
CA GLN A 435 6.20 7.40 6.65
C GLN A 435 6.37 6.57 7.93
N THR A 436 6.75 7.23 9.01
CA THR A 436 6.60 6.68 10.37
C THR A 436 5.16 6.85 10.84
N ALA A 437 4.71 6.07 11.83
CA ALA A 437 3.39 6.28 12.44
C ALA A 437 3.17 7.76 12.87
N TYR A 438 4.21 8.40 13.40
CA TYR A 438 4.16 9.82 13.78
C TYR A 438 4.02 10.75 12.56
N GLN A 439 4.75 10.48 11.48
CA GLN A 439 4.61 11.23 10.23
C GLN A 439 3.25 11.01 9.57
N THR A 440 2.72 9.79 9.58
CA THR A 440 1.35 9.47 9.13
C THR A 440 0.32 10.26 9.90
N LEU A 441 0.40 10.28 11.24
CA LEU A 441 -0.49 11.09 12.07
C LEU A 441 -0.33 12.59 11.79
N ALA A 442 0.88 13.06 11.48
CA ALA A 442 1.14 14.44 11.07
C ALA A 442 0.49 14.84 9.73
N THR A 443 0.06 13.87 8.93
CA THR A 443 -0.69 14.15 7.70
C THR A 443 -2.16 14.47 7.93
N ALA A 444 -2.67 14.34 9.17
CA ALA A 444 -4.08 14.48 9.48
C ALA A 444 -4.71 15.75 8.90
N ALA A 445 -5.80 15.58 8.16
CA ALA A 445 -6.56 16.65 7.53
C ALA A 445 -8.05 16.34 7.65
N GLY A 446 -8.78 17.18 8.39
CA GLY A 446 -10.21 16.95 8.64
C GLY A 446 -10.50 15.64 9.36
N GLY A 447 -9.60 15.24 10.27
CA GLY A 447 -9.72 14.02 11.08
C GLY A 447 -9.34 12.73 10.37
N MET A 448 -8.74 12.79 9.17
CA MET A 448 -8.22 11.62 8.46
C MET A 448 -6.73 11.80 8.17
N CYS A 449 -5.95 10.77 8.48
CA CYS A 449 -4.58 10.61 8.04
C CYS A 449 -4.56 10.13 6.58
N ARG A 450 -3.40 10.17 5.94
CA ARG A 450 -3.20 9.63 4.59
C ARG A 450 -1.85 8.95 4.48
N GLY A 451 -1.79 7.91 3.67
CA GLY A 451 -0.59 7.15 3.37
C GLY A 451 -0.94 5.94 2.52
N ASP A 452 0.02 5.06 2.29
CA ASP A 452 -0.17 3.81 1.57
C ASP A 452 -0.33 2.61 2.54
N CYS A 453 -0.11 1.38 2.04
CA CYS A 453 -0.20 0.18 2.86
C CYS A 453 0.91 0.06 3.91
N ASP A 454 2.09 0.58 3.57
CA ASP A 454 3.26 0.63 4.44
C ASP A 454 3.03 1.61 5.61
N ASP A 455 2.38 2.74 5.36
CA ASP A 455 2.04 3.73 6.38
C ASP A 455 0.96 3.25 7.34
N LEU A 456 -0.12 2.65 6.80
CA LEU A 456 -1.21 2.10 7.59
C LEU A 456 -0.72 0.95 8.49
N SER A 457 0.12 0.07 7.95
CA SER A 457 0.71 -1.05 8.69
C SER A 457 1.58 -0.55 9.85
N GLU A 458 2.34 0.54 9.68
CA GLU A 458 3.10 1.12 10.81
C GLU A 458 2.20 1.73 11.87
N LEU A 459 1.13 2.40 11.45
CA LEU A 459 0.18 2.98 12.39
C LEU A 459 -0.48 1.87 13.22
N TYR A 460 -0.87 0.76 12.59
CA TYR A 460 -1.35 -0.42 13.30
C TYR A 460 -0.27 -1.01 14.22
N GLN A 461 0.98 -1.12 13.75
CA GLN A 461 2.09 -1.64 14.56
C GLN A 461 2.27 -0.80 15.83
N ALA A 462 2.33 0.53 15.68
CA ALA A 462 2.46 1.44 16.81
C ALA A 462 1.31 1.27 17.80
N ILE A 463 0.05 1.18 17.34
CA ILE A 463 -1.10 1.00 18.24
C ILE A 463 -1.03 -0.36 18.95
N THR A 464 -0.68 -1.44 18.26
CA THR A 464 -0.60 -2.79 18.85
C THR A 464 0.57 -2.96 19.82
N GLU A 465 1.70 -2.29 19.59
CA GLU A 465 2.79 -2.22 20.57
C GLU A 465 2.35 -1.50 21.86
N HIS A 466 1.52 -0.44 21.76
CA HIS A 466 0.92 0.20 22.94
C HIS A 466 -0.09 -0.70 23.67
N GLN A 467 -0.59 -1.75 23.01
CA GLN A 467 -1.39 -2.81 23.63
C GLN A 467 -0.52 -3.90 24.27
N GLY A 468 0.81 -3.83 24.13
CA GLY A 468 1.74 -4.84 24.63
C GLY A 468 1.85 -6.09 23.75
N ARG A 469 1.40 -6.02 22.50
CA ARG A 469 1.50 -7.13 21.53
C ARG A 469 2.86 -7.11 20.82
N THR A 470 3.32 -8.29 20.42
CA THR A 470 4.50 -8.43 19.56
C THR A 470 4.05 -8.48 18.12
N ALA A 471 4.05 -7.32 17.46
CA ALA A 471 3.50 -7.14 16.13
C ALA A 471 4.59 -6.72 15.14
N HIS A 472 4.51 -7.26 13.91
CA HIS A 472 5.52 -7.06 12.88
C HIS A 472 4.86 -6.73 11.55
N ILE A 473 5.50 -5.86 10.77
CA ILE A 473 5.08 -5.61 9.39
C ILE A 473 5.64 -6.73 8.53
N ILE A 474 4.75 -7.51 7.93
CA ILE A 474 5.09 -8.62 7.04
C ILE A 474 5.12 -8.15 5.59
N THR A 475 6.01 -8.76 4.80
CA THR A 475 6.06 -8.54 3.35
C THR A 475 5.10 -9.49 2.68
N LEU A 476 4.18 -8.96 1.87
CA LEU A 476 3.28 -9.70 1.01
C LEU A 476 3.56 -9.34 -0.46
N PRO A 477 3.13 -10.16 -1.44
CA PRO A 477 3.31 -9.84 -2.85
C PRO A 477 2.73 -8.45 -3.21
N ALA A 478 3.62 -7.50 -3.54
CA ALA A 478 3.28 -6.10 -3.83
C ALA A 478 2.47 -5.37 -2.74
N HIS A 479 2.57 -5.81 -1.48
CA HIS A 479 1.80 -5.26 -0.37
C HIS A 479 2.54 -5.39 0.98
N ALA A 480 2.21 -4.51 1.92
CA ALA A 480 2.65 -4.59 3.31
C ALA A 480 1.42 -4.73 4.22
N ALA A 481 1.54 -5.56 5.25
CA ALA A 481 0.49 -5.75 6.24
C ALA A 481 1.10 -5.84 7.64
N LEU A 482 0.34 -5.43 8.67
CA LEU A 482 0.68 -5.78 10.04
C LEU A 482 0.24 -7.23 10.32
N ALA A 483 1.10 -8.01 10.96
CA ALA A 483 0.70 -9.27 11.59
C ALA A 483 1.13 -9.37 13.06
N TYR A 484 0.34 -10.07 13.86
CA TYR A 484 0.70 -10.48 15.21
C TYR A 484 0.04 -11.82 15.56
N ALA A 485 0.57 -12.50 16.58
CA ALA A 485 0.08 -13.79 17.05
C ALA A 485 -0.43 -13.69 18.49
N ASP A 486 -1.61 -14.25 18.75
CA ASP A 486 -2.13 -14.47 20.10
C ASP A 486 -2.42 -15.97 20.30
N LYS A 487 -2.21 -16.47 21.52
CA LYS A 487 -2.59 -17.84 21.88
C LYS A 487 -3.95 -17.87 22.55
N GLN A 488 -4.92 -18.57 21.97
CA GLN A 488 -6.27 -18.71 22.51
C GLN A 488 -6.62 -20.18 22.70
N GLY A 489 -6.76 -20.61 23.95
CA GLY A 489 -6.91 -22.03 24.27
C GLY A 489 -5.66 -22.81 23.85
N ASP A 490 -5.87 -23.87 23.05
CA ASP A 490 -4.79 -24.71 22.52
C ASP A 490 -4.25 -24.22 21.17
N ASP A 491 -4.95 -23.28 20.52
CA ASP A 491 -4.63 -22.80 19.18
C ASP A 491 -3.88 -21.46 19.21
N TRP A 492 -3.02 -21.29 18.21
CA TRP A 492 -2.43 -20.00 17.86
C TRP A 492 -3.30 -19.31 16.82
N HIS A 493 -3.50 -18.02 16.98
CA HIS A 493 -4.26 -17.16 16.09
C HIS A 493 -3.33 -16.09 15.52
N ILE A 494 -3.24 -16.03 14.19
CA ILE A 494 -2.54 -14.99 13.45
C ILE A 494 -3.55 -14.00 12.92
N TYR A 495 -3.37 -12.74 13.29
CA TYR A 495 -4.16 -11.63 12.78
C TYR A 495 -3.36 -10.87 11.74
N VAL A 496 -3.99 -10.58 10.60
CA VAL A 496 -3.39 -9.77 9.52
C VAL A 496 -4.27 -8.54 9.27
N LEU A 497 -3.71 -7.35 9.49
CA LEU A 497 -4.33 -6.05 9.26
C LEU A 497 -3.68 -5.38 8.04
N GLN A 498 -4.49 -4.99 7.06
CA GLN A 498 -4.05 -4.52 5.74
C GLN A 498 -4.99 -3.43 5.20
N THR A 499 -4.85 -3.02 3.93
CA THR A 499 -5.78 -2.04 3.30
C THR A 499 -7.11 -2.66 2.86
N GLY A 500 -7.58 -3.67 3.59
CA GLY A 500 -8.79 -4.46 3.30
C GLY A 500 -9.23 -5.16 4.57
N GLN A 501 -10.22 -6.07 4.47
CA GLN A 501 -10.80 -6.74 5.63
C GLN A 501 -9.72 -7.41 6.50
N PRO A 502 -9.79 -7.27 7.84
CA PRO A 502 -8.84 -7.89 8.74
C PRO A 502 -9.05 -9.40 8.72
N ARG A 503 -7.95 -10.17 8.71
CA ARG A 503 -7.98 -11.62 8.55
C ARG A 503 -7.47 -12.35 9.77
N GLU A 504 -7.99 -13.55 10.01
CA GLU A 504 -7.63 -14.43 11.11
C GLU A 504 -7.32 -15.84 10.59
N PHE A 505 -6.22 -16.41 11.05
CA PHE A 505 -5.80 -17.77 10.73
C PHE A 505 -5.45 -18.49 12.01
N SER A 506 -5.98 -19.70 12.22
CA SER A 506 -5.70 -20.47 13.43
C SER A 506 -5.16 -21.87 13.15
N ASP A 507 -4.31 -22.33 14.06
CA ASP A 507 -3.78 -23.70 14.09
C ASP A 507 -3.17 -24.02 15.47
N PRO A 508 -3.18 -25.29 15.94
CA PRO A 508 -2.43 -25.70 17.13
C PRO A 508 -0.92 -25.37 17.06
N SER A 509 -0.36 -25.30 15.85
CA SER A 509 1.04 -24.96 15.58
C SER A 509 1.16 -23.54 15.03
N LEU A 510 1.91 -22.67 15.72
CA LEU A 510 2.16 -21.30 15.26
C LEU A 510 2.78 -21.23 13.84
N PRO A 511 3.81 -22.02 13.50
CA PRO A 511 4.30 -22.11 12.12
C PRO A 511 3.22 -22.43 11.08
N GLU A 512 2.25 -23.30 11.40
CA GLU A 512 1.19 -23.67 10.45
C GLU A 512 0.11 -22.61 10.35
N ALA A 513 -0.22 -21.91 11.45
CA ALA A 513 -1.08 -20.74 11.40
C ALA A 513 -0.46 -19.62 10.53
N LEU A 514 0.85 -19.41 10.65
CA LEU A 514 1.61 -18.49 9.78
C LEU A 514 1.67 -18.97 8.33
N ARG A 515 1.83 -20.28 8.09
CA ARG A 515 1.79 -20.87 6.74
C ARG A 515 0.47 -20.53 6.05
N LYS A 516 -0.66 -20.75 6.73
CA LYS A 516 -2.00 -20.39 6.23
C LYS A 516 -2.09 -18.89 5.93
N ALA A 517 -1.59 -18.05 6.83
CA ALA A 517 -1.62 -16.60 6.65
C ALA A 517 -0.83 -16.15 5.41
N TYR A 518 0.44 -16.54 5.27
CA TYR A 518 1.29 -16.13 4.14
C TYR A 518 0.79 -16.69 2.79
N LEU A 519 0.44 -17.99 2.74
CA LEU A 519 0.00 -18.63 1.50
C LEU A 519 -1.40 -18.21 1.05
N SER A 520 -2.20 -17.56 1.92
CA SER A 520 -3.51 -17.04 1.55
C SER A 520 -3.46 -15.83 0.61
N PHE A 521 -2.29 -15.21 0.42
CA PHE A 521 -2.08 -14.08 -0.49
C PHE A 521 -1.53 -14.52 -1.84
N ASP A 522 -0.65 -15.51 -1.85
CA ASP A 522 -0.15 -16.18 -3.05
C ASP A 522 0.26 -17.62 -2.69
N GLU A 523 -0.56 -18.58 -3.12
CA GLU A 523 -0.30 -20.02 -2.89
C GLU A 523 0.99 -20.51 -3.57
N SER A 524 1.53 -19.75 -4.53
CA SER A 524 2.78 -20.06 -5.20
C SER A 524 4.01 -19.56 -4.46
N ASP A 525 3.87 -18.70 -3.45
CA ASP A 525 5.00 -18.12 -2.72
C ASP A 525 5.69 -19.15 -1.83
N ASN A 526 7.00 -18.98 -1.64
CA ASN A 526 7.79 -19.87 -0.81
C ASN A 526 7.51 -19.57 0.67
N PHE A 527 7.12 -20.59 1.44
CA PHE A 527 6.96 -20.47 2.88
C PHE A 527 8.05 -21.25 3.61
N ASP A 528 8.84 -20.52 4.41
CA ASP A 528 9.80 -21.09 5.34
C ASP A 528 9.59 -20.45 6.72
N PRO A 529 9.13 -21.20 7.74
CA PRO A 529 8.88 -20.65 9.07
C PRO A 529 10.17 -20.13 9.72
N ASN A 530 11.35 -20.50 9.24
CA ASN A 530 12.64 -20.01 9.75
C ASN A 530 13.17 -18.79 8.99
N GLY A 531 12.41 -18.26 8.03
CA GLY A 531 12.82 -17.16 7.15
C GLY A 531 11.63 -16.37 6.61
N LEU A 532 10.72 -15.96 7.50
CA LEU A 532 9.52 -15.20 7.17
C LEU A 532 9.87 -13.78 6.71
N GLY A 533 9.25 -13.34 5.61
CA GLY A 533 9.44 -12.01 5.04
C GLY A 533 8.84 -10.91 5.91
N LEU A 534 9.67 -9.93 6.27
CA LEU A 534 9.34 -8.79 7.14
C LEU A 534 9.90 -7.49 6.60
N LEU A 535 9.32 -6.37 7.03
CA LEU A 535 9.78 -5.03 6.70
C LEU A 535 10.26 -4.31 7.97
N LEU A 536 11.55 -3.95 8.05
CA LEU A 536 12.14 -3.24 9.20
C LEU A 536 12.79 -1.92 8.78
N ARG A 537 12.90 -1.00 9.75
CA ARG A 537 13.54 0.33 9.62
C ARG A 537 14.42 0.62 10.83
N PHE A 538 15.65 1.10 10.62
CA PHE A 538 16.63 1.31 11.71
C PHE A 538 17.18 2.74 11.86
N SER A 539 17.27 3.52 10.79
CA SER A 539 18.09 4.76 10.77
C SER A 539 17.33 6.00 10.28
N GLY A 540 16.03 6.10 10.56
CA GLY A 540 15.18 7.19 10.04
C GLY A 540 15.08 7.17 8.52
N GLU A 541 15.23 5.99 7.92
CA GLU A 541 15.15 5.79 6.48
C GLU A 541 13.73 6.02 5.98
N ASN A 542 13.61 6.59 4.79
CA ASN A 542 12.34 6.86 4.13
C ASN A 542 11.73 5.63 3.45
N THR A 543 12.33 4.46 3.58
CA THR A 543 11.84 3.17 3.07
C THR A 543 12.11 2.09 4.10
N ARG A 544 11.35 1.01 4.06
CA ARG A 544 11.67 -0.21 4.82
C ARG A 544 12.53 -1.13 3.97
N SER A 545 13.36 -1.91 4.64
CA SER A 545 14.11 -2.99 3.99
C SER A 545 13.44 -4.32 4.30
N GLY A 546 13.42 -5.22 3.31
CA GLY A 546 12.99 -6.60 3.50
C GLY A 546 14.02 -7.40 4.28
N TRP A 547 13.54 -8.20 5.23
CA TRP A 547 14.34 -9.10 6.06
C TRP A 547 13.65 -10.46 6.18
N ARG A 548 14.41 -11.49 6.55
CA ARG A 548 13.88 -12.84 6.79
C ARG A 548 14.21 -13.29 8.19
N LEU A 549 13.20 -13.55 9.02
CA LEU A 549 13.39 -13.97 10.42
C LEU A 549 12.52 -15.18 10.78
N SER A 550 12.89 -15.88 11.86
CA SER A 550 12.12 -17.01 12.39
C SER A 550 10.73 -16.62 12.87
N TRP A 551 9.76 -17.54 12.73
CA TRP A 551 8.43 -17.47 13.32
C TRP A 551 8.43 -17.16 14.81
N ARG A 552 9.50 -17.52 15.53
CA ARG A 552 9.66 -17.28 16.97
C ARG A 552 9.54 -15.81 17.35
N ILE A 553 9.82 -14.87 16.43
CA ILE A 553 9.64 -13.44 16.69
C ILE A 553 8.19 -13.06 17.02
N PHE A 554 7.20 -13.88 16.64
CA PHE A 554 5.79 -13.64 16.94
C PHE A 554 5.39 -14.13 18.32
N ALA A 555 6.15 -15.05 18.93
CA ALA A 555 5.83 -15.68 20.21
C ALA A 555 6.79 -15.30 21.35
N GLU A 556 8.02 -14.89 21.03
CA GLU A 556 9.11 -14.71 21.98
C GLU A 556 9.68 -13.28 21.91
N PRO A 557 9.20 -12.33 22.75
CA PRO A 557 9.60 -10.92 22.66
C PRO A 557 11.10 -10.65 22.79
N GLU A 558 11.80 -11.37 23.69
CA GLU A 558 13.26 -11.22 23.86
C GLU A 558 14.06 -11.79 22.68
N TYR A 559 13.56 -12.87 22.07
CA TYR A 559 14.12 -13.40 20.83
C TYR A 559 13.91 -12.41 19.68
N ALA A 560 12.69 -11.87 19.53
CA ALA A 560 12.36 -10.85 18.53
C ALA A 560 13.28 -9.62 18.66
N LYS A 561 13.43 -9.09 19.88
CA LYS A 561 14.33 -7.98 20.16
C LYS A 561 15.78 -8.28 19.78
N THR A 562 16.26 -9.48 20.11
CA THR A 562 17.63 -9.90 19.77
C THR A 562 17.83 -9.99 18.26
N MET A 563 16.91 -10.65 17.54
CA MET A 563 17.01 -10.81 16.09
C MET A 563 16.86 -9.49 15.35
N ILE A 564 15.97 -8.59 15.79
CA ILE A 564 15.86 -7.23 15.24
C ILE A 564 17.16 -6.44 15.50
N ASP A 565 17.79 -6.59 16.66
CA ASP A 565 19.11 -5.96 16.93
C ASP A 565 20.24 -6.59 16.10
N VAL A 566 20.12 -7.84 15.64
CA VAL A 566 21.05 -8.45 14.66
C VAL A 566 20.80 -7.89 13.27
N GLN A 567 19.53 -7.73 12.84
CA GLN A 567 19.21 -7.06 11.57
C GLN A 567 19.65 -5.60 11.55
N LYS A 568 19.66 -4.94 12.72
CA LYS A 568 20.29 -3.63 12.88
C LYS A 568 21.80 -3.70 12.63
N ASP A 569 22.51 -4.71 13.16
CA ASP A 569 23.94 -4.87 12.86
C ASP A 569 24.19 -5.13 11.37
N TRP A 570 23.34 -5.91 10.71
CA TRP A 570 23.35 -6.05 9.25
C TRP A 570 23.21 -4.71 8.55
N HIS A 571 22.29 -3.88 9.02
CA HIS A 571 22.00 -2.57 8.45
C HIS A 571 23.18 -1.59 8.57
N PHE A 572 23.90 -1.61 9.69
CA PHE A 572 25.11 -0.80 9.91
C PHE A 572 26.42 -1.50 9.45
N GLN A 573 26.31 -2.75 9.00
CA GLN A 573 27.43 -3.62 8.63
C GLN A 573 28.47 -3.80 9.77
N THR A 574 28.01 -3.79 11.01
CA THR A 574 28.78 -4.14 12.22
C THR A 574 28.69 -5.66 12.45
N TYR A 575 29.07 -6.43 11.42
CA TYR A 575 28.85 -7.87 11.35
C TYR A 575 29.47 -8.63 12.52
N GLN A 576 30.60 -8.16 13.07
CA GLN A 576 31.21 -8.79 14.23
C GLN A 576 30.27 -8.81 15.43
N ARG A 577 29.52 -7.73 15.66
CA ARG A 577 28.55 -7.66 16.77
C ARG A 577 27.40 -8.65 16.53
N GLY A 578 26.90 -8.71 15.31
CA GLY A 578 25.90 -9.71 14.90
C GLY A 578 26.38 -11.13 15.14
N ILE A 579 27.60 -11.45 14.69
CA ILE A 579 28.24 -12.76 14.89
C ILE A 579 28.34 -13.11 16.37
N ARG A 580 28.79 -12.17 17.22
CA ARG A 580 28.89 -12.41 18.67
C ARG A 580 27.53 -12.66 19.32
N LYS A 581 26.49 -11.91 18.92
CA LYS A 581 25.11 -12.11 19.42
C LYS A 581 24.62 -13.52 19.07
N MET A 582 24.77 -13.93 17.82
CA MET A 582 24.34 -15.27 17.38
C MET A 582 25.14 -16.38 18.06
N LEU A 583 26.47 -16.25 18.14
CA LEU A 583 27.32 -17.21 18.87
C LEU A 583 26.93 -17.31 20.34
N LYS A 584 26.61 -16.19 20.98
CA LYS A 584 26.15 -16.18 22.38
C LYS A 584 24.81 -16.90 22.51
N LEU A 585 23.85 -16.61 21.64
CA LEU A 585 22.53 -17.25 21.66
C LEU A 585 22.65 -18.78 21.55
N ILE A 586 23.48 -19.25 20.62
CA ILE A 586 23.80 -20.68 20.44
C ILE A 586 24.51 -21.24 21.68
N ALA A 587 25.50 -20.53 22.23
CA ALA A 587 26.24 -20.97 23.42
C ALA A 587 25.37 -21.05 24.68
N ASP A 588 24.33 -20.21 24.77
CA ASP A 588 23.33 -20.22 25.83
C ASP A 588 22.32 -21.39 25.66
N GLY A 589 22.45 -22.18 24.59
CA GLY A 589 21.71 -23.42 24.35
C GLY A 589 20.62 -23.33 23.29
N ASP A 590 20.45 -22.18 22.65
CA ASP A 590 19.43 -21.96 21.62
C ASP A 590 19.95 -22.42 20.24
N ASN A 591 19.71 -23.70 19.95
CA ASN A 591 20.19 -24.42 18.75
C ASN A 591 19.18 -24.40 17.59
N ASP A 592 18.35 -23.35 17.50
CA ASP A 592 17.34 -23.20 16.44
C ASP A 592 17.95 -23.08 15.03
N THR A 593 17.25 -23.61 14.03
CA THR A 593 17.63 -23.54 12.60
C THR A 593 17.93 -22.10 12.17
N ALA A 594 17.06 -21.15 12.51
CA ALA A 594 17.22 -19.76 12.07
C ALA A 594 18.48 -19.12 12.65
N ASN A 595 18.86 -19.49 13.88
CA ASN A 595 20.07 -18.94 14.51
C ASN A 595 21.34 -19.34 13.76
N TYR A 596 21.41 -20.60 13.34
CA TYR A 596 22.53 -21.11 12.57
C TYR A 596 22.58 -20.54 11.15
N ARG A 597 21.42 -20.39 10.51
CA ARG A 597 21.32 -19.80 9.16
C ARG A 597 21.65 -18.31 9.15
N GLU A 598 21.21 -17.56 10.15
CA GLU A 598 21.58 -16.16 10.31
C GLU A 598 23.10 -16.00 10.46
N LEU A 599 23.71 -16.87 11.28
CA LEU A 599 25.15 -16.88 11.48
C LEU A 599 25.91 -17.28 10.21
N SER A 600 25.39 -18.22 9.40
CA SER A 600 26.02 -18.55 8.11
C SER A 600 26.01 -17.36 7.16
N GLY A 601 24.89 -16.62 7.08
CA GLY A 601 24.80 -15.40 6.29
C GLY A 601 25.81 -14.34 6.72
N LEU A 602 25.97 -14.11 8.03
CA LEU A 602 26.96 -13.15 8.56
C LEU A 602 28.40 -13.54 8.20
N TYR A 603 28.72 -14.84 8.21
CA TYR A 603 30.04 -15.31 7.79
C TYR A 603 30.27 -15.15 6.28
N ASP A 604 29.24 -15.38 5.48
CA ASP A 604 29.27 -15.19 4.03
C ASP A 604 29.60 -13.74 3.65
N PHE A 605 28.91 -12.79 4.27
CA PHE A 605 29.12 -11.34 4.04
C PHE A 605 30.45 -10.80 4.58
N THR A 606 31.17 -11.58 5.38
CA THR A 606 32.52 -11.27 5.85
C THR A 606 33.61 -12.05 5.11
N GLY A 607 33.24 -12.83 4.07
CA GLY A 607 34.15 -13.62 3.25
C GLY A 607 34.72 -14.87 3.93
N GLN A 608 34.10 -15.30 5.04
CA GLN A 608 34.49 -16.48 5.81
C GLN A 608 33.68 -17.70 5.36
N TYR A 609 33.72 -18.01 4.07
CA TYR A 609 32.83 -18.97 3.42
C TYR A 609 32.86 -20.39 4.01
N ASP A 610 34.01 -20.87 4.49
CA ASP A 610 34.09 -22.18 5.16
C ASP A 610 33.25 -22.22 6.45
N LEU A 611 33.21 -21.12 7.22
CA LEU A 611 32.36 -21.00 8.40
C LEU A 611 30.89 -20.85 8.02
N ALA A 612 30.59 -20.16 6.91
CA ALA A 612 29.24 -20.09 6.38
C ALA A 612 28.73 -21.51 6.06
N VAL A 613 29.49 -22.32 5.35
CA VAL A 613 29.18 -23.74 5.07
C VAL A 613 29.01 -24.55 6.35
N GLU A 614 29.91 -24.42 7.32
CA GLU A 614 29.84 -25.16 8.60
C GLU A 614 28.52 -24.87 9.35
N TYR A 615 28.19 -23.59 9.54
CA TYR A 615 27.00 -23.20 10.28
C TYR A 615 25.72 -23.46 9.49
N HIS A 616 25.75 -23.36 8.16
CA HIS A 616 24.60 -23.73 7.34
C HIS A 616 24.30 -25.24 7.40
N LYS A 617 25.32 -26.09 7.46
CA LYS A 617 25.16 -27.54 7.72
C LYS A 617 24.55 -27.81 9.10
N LYS A 618 24.87 -27.00 10.12
CA LYS A 618 24.22 -27.07 11.45
C LYS A 618 22.75 -26.66 11.38
N ALA A 619 22.43 -25.60 10.62
CA ALA A 619 21.05 -25.19 10.37
C ALA A 619 20.25 -26.34 9.74
N LEU A 620 20.78 -26.96 8.68
CA LEU A 620 20.19 -28.13 8.04
C LEU A 620 20.01 -29.31 8.99
N ALA A 621 20.93 -29.56 9.91
CA ALA A 621 20.79 -30.63 10.89
C ALA A 621 19.65 -30.36 11.91
N ALA A 622 19.35 -29.09 12.19
CA ALA A 622 18.25 -28.67 13.05
C ALA A 622 16.90 -28.59 12.31
N THR A 623 16.89 -28.43 10.98
CA THR A 623 15.66 -28.32 10.19
C THR A 623 14.94 -29.66 10.08
N THR A 624 13.72 -29.71 10.62
CA THR A 624 12.86 -30.91 10.59
C THR A 624 11.82 -30.89 9.48
N ASP A 625 11.43 -29.71 9.00
CA ASP A 625 10.45 -29.57 7.92
C ASP A 625 11.09 -29.89 6.56
N GLY A 626 10.43 -30.75 5.78
CA GLY A 626 10.98 -31.26 4.51
C GLY A 626 11.12 -30.16 3.45
N GLU A 627 10.11 -29.31 3.32
CA GLU A 627 10.13 -28.20 2.36
C GLU A 627 11.22 -27.17 2.72
N SER A 628 11.26 -26.73 3.98
CA SER A 628 12.29 -25.81 4.49
C SER A 628 13.70 -26.36 4.30
N ARG A 629 13.88 -27.68 4.44
CA ARG A 629 15.17 -28.35 4.22
C ARG A 629 15.62 -28.26 2.76
N ILE A 630 14.71 -28.33 1.78
CA ILE A 630 15.05 -28.15 0.37
C ILE A 630 15.55 -26.73 0.10
N TYR A 631 14.86 -25.71 0.62
CA TYR A 631 15.30 -24.32 0.44
C TYR A 631 16.63 -24.04 1.16
N ALA A 632 16.83 -24.59 2.35
CA ALA A 632 18.13 -24.51 3.01
C ALA A 632 19.22 -25.25 2.20
N ASN A 633 18.92 -26.40 1.58
CA ASN A 633 19.89 -27.07 0.70
C ASN A 633 20.24 -26.20 -0.53
N SER A 634 19.30 -25.44 -1.10
CA SER A 634 19.62 -24.55 -2.22
C SER A 634 20.51 -23.36 -1.80
N GLU A 635 20.33 -22.84 -0.59
CA GLU A 635 21.24 -21.84 -0.01
C GLU A 635 22.61 -22.41 0.34
N LEU A 636 22.67 -23.66 0.79
CA LEU A 636 23.95 -24.36 0.98
C LEU A 636 24.73 -24.45 -0.33
N VAL A 637 24.08 -24.69 -1.47
CA VAL A 637 24.74 -24.70 -2.79
C VAL A 637 25.43 -23.37 -3.05
N MET A 638 24.78 -22.24 -2.78
CA MET A 638 25.39 -20.91 -2.91
C MET A 638 26.65 -20.77 -2.03
N HIS A 639 26.54 -21.08 -0.73
CA HIS A 639 27.68 -20.99 0.19
C HIS A 639 28.84 -21.93 -0.20
N LEU A 640 28.54 -23.12 -0.72
CA LEU A 640 29.55 -24.06 -1.22
C LEU A 640 30.26 -23.49 -2.46
N LEU A 641 29.54 -22.86 -3.38
CA LEU A 641 30.13 -22.23 -4.57
C LEU A 641 31.02 -21.03 -4.18
N ASP A 642 30.58 -20.19 -3.24
CA ASP A 642 31.42 -19.10 -2.71
C ASP A 642 32.67 -19.61 -2.00
N ALA A 643 32.57 -20.74 -1.28
CA ALA A 643 33.69 -21.46 -0.70
C ALA A 643 34.56 -22.22 -1.73
N LYS A 644 34.19 -22.19 -3.02
CA LYS A 644 34.82 -22.94 -4.12
C LYS A 644 34.80 -24.46 -3.93
N GLN A 645 33.80 -24.98 -3.21
CA GLN A 645 33.57 -26.40 -2.95
C GLN A 645 32.59 -26.98 -4.00
N VAL A 646 32.95 -26.87 -5.28
CA VAL A 646 32.07 -27.17 -6.44
C VAL A 646 31.57 -28.62 -6.45
N ASP A 647 32.42 -29.58 -6.09
CA ASP A 647 32.03 -31.00 -6.07
C ASP A 647 30.95 -31.29 -5.02
N GLU A 648 31.01 -30.62 -3.87
CA GLU A 648 29.98 -30.76 -2.84
C GLU A 648 28.70 -30.02 -3.25
N ALA A 649 28.82 -28.83 -3.86
CA ALA A 649 27.68 -28.09 -4.40
C ALA A 649 26.91 -28.93 -5.44
N ARG A 650 27.64 -29.64 -6.30
CA ARG A 650 27.10 -30.62 -7.25
C ARG A 650 26.34 -31.74 -6.54
N ALA A 651 26.97 -32.39 -5.56
CA ALA A 651 26.34 -33.49 -4.82
C ALA A 651 25.04 -33.05 -4.11
N VAL A 652 25.01 -31.85 -3.53
CA VAL A 652 23.80 -31.28 -2.91
C VAL A 652 22.73 -30.98 -3.97
N THR A 653 23.11 -30.38 -5.09
CA THR A 653 22.20 -30.09 -6.21
C THR A 653 21.57 -31.38 -6.77
N GLU A 654 22.37 -32.43 -6.94
CA GLU A 654 21.91 -33.75 -7.37
C GLU A 654 20.96 -34.37 -6.35
N SER A 655 21.25 -34.27 -5.05
CA SER A 655 20.34 -34.71 -3.98
C SER A 655 19.00 -33.98 -4.04
N ILE A 656 19.00 -32.65 -4.24
CA ILE A 656 17.76 -31.86 -4.38
C ILE A 656 16.92 -32.41 -5.54
N LEU A 657 17.54 -32.59 -6.72
CA LEU A 657 16.85 -33.00 -7.94
C LEU A 657 16.40 -34.46 -7.96
N GLU A 658 17.21 -35.38 -7.42
CA GLU A 658 17.01 -36.82 -7.55
C GLU A 658 16.34 -37.45 -6.33
N VAL A 659 16.41 -36.81 -5.16
CA VAL A 659 15.92 -37.37 -3.90
C VAL A 659 14.83 -36.49 -3.29
N ASP A 660 15.16 -35.23 -2.98
CA ASP A 660 14.28 -34.40 -2.16
C ASP A 660 13.03 -33.94 -2.94
N LEU A 661 13.21 -33.44 -4.17
CA LEU A 661 12.11 -33.00 -5.02
C LEU A 661 11.15 -34.12 -5.42
N PRO A 662 11.61 -35.32 -5.85
CA PRO A 662 10.70 -36.43 -6.10
C PRO A 662 9.89 -36.87 -4.87
N ALA A 663 10.45 -36.71 -3.67
CA ALA A 663 9.75 -37.03 -2.42
C ALA A 663 8.65 -35.99 -2.07
N LEU A 664 8.91 -34.71 -2.29
CA LEU A 664 8.02 -33.61 -1.88
C LEU A 664 7.23 -32.96 -3.03
N GLY A 665 7.46 -33.38 -4.27
CA GLY A 665 7.02 -32.62 -5.45
C GLY A 665 5.51 -32.38 -5.51
N LYS A 666 4.69 -33.39 -5.14
CA LYS A 666 3.23 -33.20 -5.14
C LYS A 666 2.76 -32.15 -4.13
N GLU A 667 3.46 -32.00 -3.02
CA GLU A 667 3.14 -31.05 -1.95
C GLU A 667 3.63 -29.63 -2.31
N MET A 668 4.76 -29.52 -3.00
CA MET A 668 5.29 -28.23 -3.44
C MET A 668 4.45 -27.59 -4.56
N GLY A 669 3.90 -28.37 -5.48
CA GLY A 669 3.07 -27.85 -6.57
C GLY A 669 3.80 -26.77 -7.39
N ALA A 670 3.18 -25.59 -7.55
CA ALA A 670 3.76 -24.48 -8.31
C ALA A 670 5.05 -23.90 -7.69
N ARG A 671 5.28 -24.10 -6.38
CA ARG A 671 6.49 -23.61 -5.67
C ARG A 671 7.78 -24.26 -6.16
N GLN A 672 7.69 -25.42 -6.83
CA GLN A 672 8.84 -26.04 -7.50
C GLN A 672 9.47 -25.10 -8.55
N LEU A 673 8.66 -24.30 -9.25
CA LEU A 673 9.17 -23.35 -10.23
C LEU A 673 10.02 -22.27 -9.56
N GLN A 674 9.57 -21.76 -8.41
CA GLN A 674 10.32 -20.76 -7.65
C GLN A 674 11.66 -21.31 -7.15
N LEU A 675 11.66 -22.53 -6.60
CA LEU A 675 12.91 -23.23 -6.25
C LEU A 675 13.82 -23.40 -7.47
N GLY A 676 13.25 -23.81 -8.61
CA GLY A 676 13.99 -23.98 -9.86
C GLY A 676 14.67 -22.68 -10.32
N PHE A 677 13.96 -21.54 -10.25
CA PHE A 677 14.55 -20.23 -10.55
C PHE A 677 15.66 -19.85 -9.56
N GLN A 678 15.43 -20.03 -8.26
CA GLN A 678 16.42 -19.71 -7.23
C GLN A 678 17.70 -20.54 -7.40
N LEU A 679 17.55 -21.86 -7.51
CA LEU A 679 18.68 -22.79 -7.63
C LEU A 679 19.43 -22.58 -8.96
N ALA A 680 18.72 -22.40 -10.08
CA ALA A 680 19.37 -22.08 -11.35
C ALA A 680 20.12 -20.75 -11.30
N GLY A 681 19.56 -19.73 -10.64
CA GLY A 681 20.21 -18.44 -10.43
C GLY A 681 21.54 -18.57 -9.67
N PHE A 682 21.54 -19.27 -8.53
CA PHE A 682 22.76 -19.52 -7.76
C PHE A 682 23.83 -20.26 -8.56
N LEU A 683 23.42 -21.25 -9.37
CA LEU A 683 24.34 -22.03 -10.20
C LEU A 683 24.91 -21.22 -11.37
N VAL A 684 24.13 -20.32 -11.97
CA VAL A 684 24.63 -19.39 -13.00
C VAL A 684 25.64 -18.42 -12.39
N GLU A 685 25.30 -17.79 -11.26
CA GLU A 685 26.18 -16.82 -10.60
C GLU A 685 27.48 -17.46 -10.06
N GLY A 686 27.39 -18.71 -9.60
CA GLY A 686 28.51 -19.50 -9.09
C GLY A 686 29.33 -20.24 -10.15
N ASP A 687 29.17 -19.92 -11.44
CA ASP A 687 29.94 -20.49 -12.56
C ASP A 687 29.79 -22.03 -12.70
N ALA A 688 28.57 -22.52 -12.49
CA ALA A 688 28.20 -23.94 -12.65
C ALA A 688 27.11 -24.14 -13.74
N PRO A 689 27.39 -23.77 -15.02
CA PRO A 689 26.39 -23.71 -16.09
C PRO A 689 25.79 -25.08 -16.42
N ASP A 690 26.54 -26.18 -16.27
CA ASP A 690 26.04 -27.53 -16.52
C ASP A 690 24.94 -27.94 -15.52
N LEU A 691 25.11 -27.56 -14.25
CA LEU A 691 24.11 -27.77 -13.20
C LEU A 691 22.91 -26.84 -13.41
N ALA A 692 23.14 -25.57 -13.73
CA ALA A 692 22.07 -24.62 -14.03
C ALA A 692 21.20 -25.09 -15.21
N GLN A 693 21.83 -25.55 -16.29
CA GLN A 693 21.14 -26.16 -17.44
C GLN A 693 20.28 -27.34 -17.01
N ARG A 694 20.83 -28.24 -16.19
CA ARG A 694 20.09 -29.41 -15.70
C ARG A 694 18.87 -28.99 -14.89
N VAL A 695 18.99 -28.02 -13.98
CA VAL A 695 17.88 -27.48 -13.19
C VAL A 695 16.80 -26.86 -14.09
N ILE A 696 17.19 -26.00 -15.03
CA ILE A 696 16.25 -25.38 -15.98
C ILE A 696 15.54 -26.46 -16.81
N SER A 697 16.28 -27.44 -17.32
CA SER A 697 15.73 -28.50 -18.17
C SER A 697 14.73 -29.39 -17.42
N GLN A 698 15.00 -29.72 -16.16
CA GLN A 698 14.17 -30.65 -15.38
C GLN A 698 12.96 -29.96 -14.74
N LEU A 699 13.09 -28.71 -14.29
CA LEU A 699 12.07 -28.05 -13.47
C LEU A 699 11.30 -26.93 -14.18
N LEU A 700 11.88 -26.31 -15.22
CA LEU A 700 11.35 -25.06 -15.78
C LEU A 700 10.98 -25.18 -17.27
N LEU A 701 11.79 -25.88 -18.05
CA LEU A 701 11.79 -25.80 -19.51
C LEU A 701 10.45 -26.16 -20.16
N ASP A 702 9.89 -27.32 -19.82
CA ASP A 702 8.67 -27.84 -20.46
C ASP A 702 7.46 -26.93 -20.18
N ASP A 703 7.24 -26.60 -18.91
CA ASP A 703 6.12 -25.77 -18.48
C ASP A 703 6.25 -24.34 -19.01
N MET A 704 7.42 -23.71 -18.85
CA MET A 704 7.63 -22.32 -19.30
C MET A 704 7.57 -22.21 -20.82
N SER A 705 8.17 -23.15 -21.56
CA SER A 705 8.13 -23.11 -23.03
C SER A 705 6.71 -23.25 -23.57
N LYS A 706 5.91 -24.14 -22.96
CA LYS A 706 4.50 -24.30 -23.31
C LYS A 706 3.69 -23.06 -22.96
N GLN A 707 3.90 -22.46 -21.78
CA GLN A 707 3.22 -21.23 -21.39
C GLN A 707 3.58 -20.05 -22.29
N ILE A 708 4.86 -19.89 -22.64
CA ILE A 708 5.35 -18.87 -23.57
C ILE A 708 4.70 -19.04 -24.95
N GLU A 709 4.57 -20.27 -25.44
CA GLU A 709 3.90 -20.54 -26.71
C GLU A 709 2.40 -20.17 -26.64
N GLN A 710 1.71 -20.62 -25.60
CA GLN A 710 0.27 -20.36 -25.41
C GLN A 710 -0.04 -18.87 -25.24
N VAL A 711 0.72 -18.16 -24.40
CA VAL A 711 0.56 -16.71 -24.20
C VAL A 711 0.89 -15.96 -25.48
N GLY A 712 2.00 -16.31 -26.15
CA GLY A 712 2.38 -15.68 -27.40
C GLY A 712 1.34 -15.86 -28.52
N ASP A 713 0.66 -17.01 -28.58
CA ASP A 713 -0.44 -17.25 -29.51
C ASP A 713 -1.71 -16.51 -29.09
N TRP A 714 -2.02 -16.44 -27.78
CA TRP A 714 -3.16 -15.69 -27.25
C TRP A 714 -3.04 -14.18 -27.52
N LEU A 715 -1.86 -13.59 -27.30
CA LEU A 715 -1.58 -12.16 -27.57
C LEU A 715 -1.83 -11.78 -29.04
N LYS A 716 -1.65 -12.72 -29.97
CA LYS A 716 -1.91 -12.53 -31.41
C LYS A 716 -3.33 -12.91 -31.83
N SER A 717 -4.08 -13.53 -30.94
CA SER A 717 -5.42 -14.02 -31.24
C SER A 717 -6.46 -12.88 -31.19
N PRO A 718 -7.60 -13.02 -31.90
CA PRO A 718 -8.73 -12.11 -31.72
C PRO A 718 -9.32 -12.10 -30.30
N GLY A 719 -8.93 -13.05 -29.43
CA GLY A 719 -9.36 -13.15 -28.04
C GLY A 719 -8.43 -12.48 -27.04
N PHE A 720 -7.42 -11.73 -27.50
CA PHE A 720 -6.57 -10.92 -26.63
C PHE A 720 -7.40 -9.83 -25.94
N ASP A 721 -7.24 -9.71 -24.62
CA ASP A 721 -7.86 -8.68 -23.79
C ASP A 721 -6.75 -7.96 -23.02
N PRO A 722 -6.46 -6.68 -23.33
CA PRO A 722 -5.44 -5.90 -22.64
C PRO A 722 -5.65 -5.84 -21.12
N LYS A 723 -6.90 -5.79 -20.64
CA LYS A 723 -7.17 -5.73 -19.21
C LYS A 723 -6.83 -7.05 -18.53
N ARG A 724 -7.15 -8.16 -19.17
CA ARG A 724 -6.79 -9.48 -18.63
C ARG A 724 -5.27 -9.67 -18.60
N TRP A 725 -4.55 -9.10 -19.56
CA TRP A 725 -3.08 -9.10 -19.59
C TRP A 725 -2.48 -8.24 -18.48
N GLU A 726 -3.00 -7.02 -18.29
CA GLU A 726 -2.63 -6.13 -17.19
C GLU A 726 -2.88 -6.75 -15.80
N HIS A 727 -3.81 -7.71 -15.67
CA HIS A 727 -4.07 -8.42 -14.42
C HIS A 727 -3.31 -9.75 -14.29
N ALA A 728 -2.47 -10.12 -15.27
CA ALA A 728 -1.74 -11.39 -15.29
C ALA A 728 -0.28 -11.26 -14.80
N ASP A 729 -0.03 -10.36 -13.84
CA ASP A 729 1.32 -9.94 -13.41
C ASP A 729 2.20 -11.10 -12.94
N GLN A 730 1.64 -12.07 -12.22
CA GLN A 730 2.38 -13.24 -11.76
C GLN A 730 2.91 -14.09 -12.93
N LEU A 731 2.07 -14.34 -13.93
CA LEU A 731 2.46 -15.11 -15.12
C LEU A 731 3.54 -14.35 -15.91
N ARG A 732 3.35 -13.04 -16.10
CA ARG A 732 4.32 -12.15 -16.76
C ARG A 732 5.68 -12.22 -16.05
N ARG A 733 5.69 -12.11 -14.71
CA ARG A 733 6.88 -12.19 -13.86
C ARG A 733 7.61 -13.53 -13.97
N LEU A 734 6.89 -14.66 -13.91
CA LEU A 734 7.48 -16.00 -14.03
C LEU A 734 8.15 -16.19 -15.40
N GLN A 735 7.51 -15.74 -16.48
CA GLN A 735 8.09 -15.80 -17.82
C GLN A 735 9.33 -14.91 -17.97
N GLN A 736 9.30 -13.71 -17.37
CA GLN A 736 10.47 -12.82 -17.34
C GLN A 736 11.63 -13.45 -16.54
N MET A 737 11.37 -14.03 -15.37
CA MET A 737 12.39 -14.72 -14.56
C MET A 737 13.00 -15.90 -15.32
N TYR A 738 12.17 -16.71 -15.98
CA TYR A 738 12.64 -17.79 -16.85
C TYR A 738 13.55 -17.29 -17.97
N ALA A 739 13.12 -16.25 -18.68
CA ALA A 739 13.89 -15.71 -19.80
C ALA A 739 15.24 -15.14 -19.33
N ILE A 740 15.26 -14.35 -18.25
CA ILE A 740 16.48 -13.74 -17.72
C ILE A 740 17.47 -14.80 -17.21
N THR A 741 16.98 -15.77 -16.44
CA THR A 741 17.83 -16.86 -15.90
C THR A 741 18.41 -17.71 -17.04
N SER A 742 17.59 -18.01 -18.04
CA SER A 742 18.02 -18.74 -19.24
C SER A 742 19.03 -17.97 -20.07
N ILE A 743 18.86 -16.64 -20.20
CA ILE A 743 19.85 -15.77 -20.88
C ILE A 743 21.18 -15.81 -20.13
N GLY A 744 21.17 -15.70 -18.79
CA GLY A 744 22.37 -15.79 -17.96
C GLY A 744 23.12 -17.12 -18.17
N LEU A 745 22.40 -18.24 -18.19
CA LEU A 745 22.98 -19.54 -18.54
C LEU A 745 23.66 -19.52 -19.91
N ILE A 746 22.98 -19.02 -20.95
CA ILE A 746 23.50 -19.08 -22.33
C ILE A 746 24.69 -18.12 -22.53
N GLU A 747 24.73 -16.98 -21.83
CA GLU A 747 25.82 -15.99 -21.93
C GLU A 747 27.19 -16.56 -21.51
N ASP A 748 27.23 -17.46 -20.52
CA ASP A 748 28.47 -18.05 -20.02
C ASP A 748 28.86 -19.36 -20.75
N LEU A 749 28.05 -19.84 -21.70
CA LEU A 749 28.39 -21.02 -22.50
C LEU A 749 29.41 -20.70 -23.60
N PRO A 750 30.35 -21.62 -23.87
CA PRO A 750 31.25 -21.47 -25.01
C PRO A 750 30.47 -21.59 -26.33
N ALA A 751 30.88 -20.85 -27.36
CA ALA A 751 30.15 -20.72 -28.63
C ALA A 751 29.97 -22.06 -29.39
N ASP A 752 30.81 -23.06 -29.10
CA ASP A 752 30.74 -24.43 -29.63
C ASP A 752 29.91 -25.39 -28.76
N GLY A 753 29.41 -24.95 -27.60
CA GLY A 753 28.58 -25.75 -26.68
C GLY A 753 27.11 -25.85 -27.07
N LEU A 754 26.59 -24.95 -27.91
CA LEU A 754 25.19 -24.96 -28.36
C LEU A 754 24.85 -26.07 -29.39
N PRO A 755 25.71 -26.38 -30.37
CA PRO A 755 25.43 -27.46 -31.32
C PRO A 755 25.58 -28.85 -30.68
N GLY A 756 24.47 -29.57 -30.49
CA GLY A 756 24.48 -30.98 -30.04
C GLY A 756 23.71 -31.25 -28.74
N ASP A 757 23.33 -30.20 -28.00
CA ASP A 757 22.49 -30.31 -26.81
C ASP A 757 21.06 -29.88 -27.10
N GLU A 758 20.13 -30.84 -27.09
CA GLU A 758 18.72 -30.60 -27.43
C GLU A 758 18.03 -29.69 -26.40
N SER A 759 18.34 -29.83 -25.11
CA SER A 759 17.73 -29.02 -24.05
C SER A 759 18.18 -27.56 -24.16
N LEU A 760 19.47 -27.29 -24.38
CA LEU A 760 19.95 -25.93 -24.62
C LEU A 760 19.33 -25.30 -25.87
N GLN A 761 19.17 -26.07 -26.94
CA GLN A 761 18.50 -25.58 -28.15
C GLN A 761 17.03 -25.23 -27.89
N GLN A 762 16.33 -26.01 -27.08
CA GLN A 762 14.97 -25.72 -26.66
C GLN A 762 14.90 -24.47 -25.76
N ILE A 763 15.82 -24.32 -24.80
CA ILE A 763 15.91 -23.11 -23.95
C ILE A 763 16.11 -21.88 -24.83
N VAL A 764 17.11 -21.89 -25.74
CA VAL A 764 17.38 -20.79 -26.69
C VAL A 764 16.14 -20.47 -27.53
N ALA A 765 15.46 -21.49 -28.07
CA ALA A 765 14.25 -21.31 -28.86
C ALA A 765 13.09 -20.72 -28.03
N SER A 766 12.97 -21.11 -26.77
CA SER A 766 11.94 -20.63 -25.84
C SER A 766 12.16 -19.15 -25.48
N VAL A 767 13.40 -18.76 -25.15
CA VAL A 767 13.78 -17.37 -24.90
C VAL A 767 13.53 -16.49 -26.13
N GLN A 768 13.94 -16.95 -27.32
CA GLN A 768 13.69 -16.24 -28.58
C GLN A 768 12.19 -16.03 -28.81
N ARG A 769 11.35 -17.04 -28.55
CA ARG A 769 9.88 -16.90 -28.68
C ARG A 769 9.32 -15.88 -27.69
N TRP A 770 9.78 -15.88 -26.44
CA TRP A 770 9.37 -14.89 -25.45
C TRP A 770 9.75 -13.47 -25.91
N LEU A 771 11.00 -13.26 -26.35
CA LEU A 771 11.44 -11.97 -26.90
C LEU A 771 10.60 -11.52 -28.10
N ASP A 772 10.28 -12.43 -29.01
CA ASP A 772 9.55 -12.13 -30.24
C ASP A 772 8.04 -11.92 -30.07
N ARG A 773 7.44 -12.49 -29.02
CA ARG A 773 5.97 -12.56 -28.91
C ARG A 773 5.41 -11.95 -27.64
N ILE A 774 6.20 -11.82 -26.57
CA ILE A 774 5.69 -11.48 -25.23
C ILE A 774 6.42 -10.26 -24.65
N ALA A 775 7.76 -10.24 -24.70
CA ALA A 775 8.58 -9.27 -23.97
C ALA A 775 8.17 -7.80 -24.22
N MET A 776 7.77 -7.46 -25.45
CA MET A 776 7.37 -6.09 -25.82
C MET A 776 5.87 -5.78 -25.58
N HIS A 777 5.08 -6.78 -25.18
CA HIS A 777 3.73 -6.58 -24.63
C HIS A 777 3.75 -6.47 -23.10
N ASP A 778 4.81 -6.95 -22.46
CA ASP A 778 5.06 -6.89 -21.02
C ASP A 778 5.83 -5.61 -20.65
N ILE A 779 5.15 -4.47 -20.80
CA ILE A 779 5.66 -3.12 -20.58
C ILE A 779 4.63 -2.38 -19.72
N ASP A 780 4.95 -2.06 -18.47
CA ASP A 780 4.05 -1.32 -17.57
C ASP A 780 4.22 0.19 -17.75
N GLU A 781 5.46 0.64 -17.96
CA GLU A 781 5.80 2.02 -18.26
C GLU A 781 6.48 2.13 -19.63
N PRO A 782 6.27 3.22 -20.41
CA PRO A 782 6.86 3.37 -21.75
C PRO A 782 8.37 3.12 -21.82
N ASP A 783 9.07 3.39 -20.72
CA ASP A 783 10.52 3.30 -20.60
C ASP A 783 11.02 1.87 -20.33
N ASP A 784 10.15 0.97 -19.83
CA ASP A 784 10.48 -0.45 -19.60
C ASP A 784 10.91 -1.15 -20.89
N VAL A 785 10.50 -0.60 -22.04
CA VAL A 785 10.92 -1.07 -23.35
C VAL A 785 12.45 -1.15 -23.47
N LEU A 786 13.19 -0.22 -22.85
CA LEU A 786 14.65 -0.20 -22.90
C LEU A 786 15.28 -1.33 -22.07
N MET A 787 14.61 -1.76 -21.00
CA MET A 787 14.99 -2.96 -20.24
C MET A 787 14.77 -4.22 -21.09
N ARG A 788 13.68 -4.29 -21.86
CA ARG A 788 13.41 -5.41 -22.78
C ARG A 788 14.45 -5.47 -23.91
N TYR A 789 14.88 -4.32 -24.44
CA TYR A 789 15.98 -4.27 -25.40
C TYR A 789 17.33 -4.67 -24.79
N ALA A 790 17.60 -4.36 -23.52
CA ALA A 790 18.80 -4.85 -22.85
C ALA A 790 18.80 -6.39 -22.74
N ALA A 791 17.68 -7.00 -22.35
CA ALA A 791 17.53 -8.45 -22.36
C ALA A 791 17.71 -9.06 -23.77
N ALA A 792 17.14 -8.43 -24.81
CA ALA A 792 17.35 -8.85 -26.19
C ALA A 792 18.83 -8.76 -26.60
N ALA A 793 19.53 -7.71 -26.19
CA ALA A 793 20.95 -7.53 -26.47
C ALA A 793 21.80 -8.62 -25.81
N ARG A 794 21.54 -8.97 -24.54
CA ARG A 794 22.21 -10.09 -23.86
C ARG A 794 22.02 -11.40 -24.58
N PHE A 795 20.78 -11.71 -24.98
CA PHE A 795 20.48 -12.89 -25.78
C PHE A 795 21.25 -12.89 -27.12
N TYR A 796 21.27 -11.75 -27.83
CA TYR A 796 22.05 -11.64 -29.07
C TYR A 796 23.56 -11.74 -28.84
N ALA A 797 24.07 -11.26 -27.71
CA ALA A 797 25.49 -11.34 -27.38
C ALA A 797 25.90 -12.79 -27.16
N ALA A 798 25.07 -13.56 -26.46
CA ALA A 798 25.27 -14.99 -26.24
C ALA A 798 25.27 -15.79 -27.56
N VAL A 799 24.43 -15.42 -28.52
CA VAL A 799 24.28 -16.15 -29.81
C VAL A 799 25.31 -15.69 -30.87
N LEU A 800 25.62 -14.40 -30.94
CA LEU A 800 26.46 -13.80 -31.99
C LEU A 800 27.92 -13.55 -31.55
N GLY A 801 28.17 -13.59 -30.25
CA GLY A 801 29.41 -13.14 -29.60
C GLY A 801 29.32 -11.69 -29.12
N HIS A 802 29.80 -11.43 -27.89
CA HIS A 802 29.76 -10.12 -27.25
C HIS A 802 30.45 -9.02 -28.06
N GLU A 803 31.68 -9.24 -28.54
CA GLU A 803 32.43 -8.25 -29.32
C GLU A 803 31.71 -7.90 -30.62
N ARG A 804 31.21 -8.92 -31.32
CA ARG A 804 30.49 -8.74 -32.58
C ARG A 804 29.20 -7.96 -32.39
N LEU A 805 28.41 -8.27 -31.37
CA LEU A 805 27.19 -7.50 -31.08
C LEU A 805 27.55 -6.05 -30.74
N ARG A 806 28.55 -5.84 -29.88
CA ARG A 806 28.98 -4.49 -29.48
C ARG A 806 29.34 -3.64 -30.69
N ASP A 807 30.12 -4.16 -31.63
CA ASP A 807 30.48 -3.48 -32.86
C ASP A 807 29.26 -3.12 -33.71
N LEU A 808 28.29 -4.04 -33.82
CA LEU A 808 27.03 -3.80 -34.54
C LEU A 808 26.20 -2.70 -33.87
N VAL A 809 26.08 -2.71 -32.54
CA VAL A 809 25.33 -1.70 -31.79
C VAL A 809 26.00 -0.32 -31.91
N VAL A 810 27.33 -0.25 -31.79
CA VAL A 810 28.08 1.02 -31.95
C VAL A 810 27.94 1.57 -33.37
N ALA A 811 27.85 0.71 -34.39
CA ALA A 811 27.67 1.12 -35.78
C ALA A 811 26.23 1.56 -36.13
N ALA A 812 25.21 1.10 -35.39
CA ALA A 812 23.80 1.38 -35.70
C ALA A 812 23.40 2.84 -35.41
N ALA A 813 22.52 3.45 -36.19
CA ALA A 813 21.99 4.77 -35.85
C ALA A 813 21.10 4.72 -34.59
N MET A 814 21.06 5.80 -33.80
CA MET A 814 20.06 5.96 -32.73
C MET A 814 18.65 6.13 -33.34
N PRO A 815 17.58 5.74 -32.64
CA PRO A 815 16.21 6.00 -33.08
C PRO A 815 15.95 7.51 -33.18
N ALA A 816 15.21 7.91 -34.21
CA ALA A 816 14.89 9.31 -34.48
C ALA A 816 13.60 9.80 -33.79
N SER A 817 12.74 8.87 -33.35
CA SER A 817 11.45 9.13 -32.70
C SER A 817 11.12 8.00 -31.74
N ALA A 818 10.38 8.32 -30.67
CA ALA A 818 9.79 7.34 -29.77
C ALA A 818 8.54 6.66 -30.35
N GLU A 819 7.95 7.21 -31.42
CA GLU A 819 6.81 6.62 -32.11
C GLU A 819 7.25 5.37 -32.89
N TYR A 820 7.22 4.22 -32.21
CA TYR A 820 7.54 2.92 -32.78
C TYR A 820 6.67 1.84 -32.13
N ASP A 821 6.07 0.98 -32.95
CA ASP A 821 5.31 -0.16 -32.44
C ASP A 821 6.27 -1.31 -32.07
N HIS A 822 6.71 -1.31 -30.82
CA HIS A 822 7.63 -2.30 -30.26
C HIS A 822 7.07 -3.73 -30.27
N THR A 823 5.76 -3.90 -30.36
CA THR A 823 5.11 -5.21 -30.37
C THR A 823 5.26 -5.94 -31.73
N THR A 824 5.60 -5.21 -32.80
CA THR A 824 5.69 -5.75 -34.16
C THR A 824 7.08 -6.34 -34.51
N ARG A 825 7.38 -7.49 -33.91
CA ARG A 825 8.64 -8.23 -34.15
C ARG A 825 8.48 -9.28 -35.26
N ILE A 826 9.48 -9.38 -36.12
CA ILE A 826 9.56 -10.34 -37.25
C ILE A 826 10.37 -11.60 -36.93
N GLY A 827 11.08 -11.59 -35.80
CA GLY A 827 11.93 -12.70 -35.34
C GLY A 827 13.18 -12.96 -36.20
N GLY A 828 14.02 -13.87 -35.72
CA GLY A 828 15.25 -14.30 -36.39
C GLY A 828 16.30 -13.20 -36.57
N VAL A 829 17.32 -13.46 -37.40
CA VAL A 829 18.48 -12.56 -37.59
C VAL A 829 18.08 -11.18 -38.12
N ALA A 830 17.00 -11.08 -38.91
CA ALA A 830 16.50 -9.79 -39.40
C ALA A 830 15.97 -8.89 -38.28
N GLN A 831 15.46 -9.47 -37.18
CA GLN A 831 15.01 -8.71 -36.02
C GLN A 831 16.17 -7.99 -35.31
N VAL A 832 17.36 -8.61 -35.27
CA VAL A 832 18.56 -8.02 -34.67
C VAL A 832 18.80 -6.63 -35.25
N ALA A 833 18.83 -6.49 -36.58
CA ALA A 833 19.06 -5.21 -37.24
C ALA A 833 18.02 -4.13 -36.91
N ARG A 834 16.76 -4.52 -36.61
CA ARG A 834 15.68 -3.60 -36.19
C ARG A 834 15.83 -3.19 -34.72
N ASP A 835 16.40 -4.06 -33.89
CA ASP A 835 16.60 -3.81 -32.46
C ASP A 835 17.87 -2.98 -32.18
N LEU A 836 18.92 -3.08 -33.02
CA LEU A 836 20.20 -2.39 -32.78
C LEU A 836 20.08 -0.89 -32.44
N PRO A 837 19.24 -0.08 -33.12
CA PRO A 837 19.04 1.33 -32.73
C PRO A 837 18.55 1.49 -31.29
N TRP A 838 17.59 0.67 -30.87
CA TRP A 838 16.99 0.74 -29.55
C TRP A 838 17.91 0.18 -28.46
N ILE A 839 18.66 -0.88 -28.78
CA ILE A 839 19.74 -1.37 -27.92
C ILE A 839 20.80 -0.27 -27.73
N ARG A 840 21.16 0.45 -28.80
CA ARG A 840 22.12 1.57 -28.71
C ARG A 840 21.59 2.70 -27.80
N ALA A 841 20.28 2.95 -27.82
CA ALA A 841 19.64 3.94 -26.94
C ALA A 841 19.37 3.43 -25.51
N SER A 842 19.52 2.13 -25.23
CA SER A 842 19.25 1.54 -23.93
C SER A 842 20.38 1.82 -22.93
N VAL A 843 20.10 2.70 -21.96
CA VAL A 843 20.97 2.89 -20.78
C VAL A 843 21.20 1.57 -20.02
N PRO A 844 20.17 0.73 -19.76
CA PRO A 844 20.37 -0.55 -19.08
C PRO A 844 21.38 -1.47 -19.74
N TYR A 845 21.37 -1.58 -21.07
CA TYR A 845 22.33 -2.41 -21.80
C TYR A 845 23.77 -1.96 -21.56
N TRP A 846 24.06 -0.67 -21.75
CA TRP A 846 25.43 -0.14 -21.59
C TRP A 846 25.88 -0.14 -20.13
N ALA A 847 24.96 0.12 -19.19
CA ALA A 847 25.25 0.06 -17.78
C ALA A 847 25.62 -1.38 -17.38
N GLU A 848 24.88 -2.38 -17.82
CA GLU A 848 25.19 -3.78 -17.51
C GLU A 848 26.55 -4.21 -18.10
N GLU A 849 26.86 -3.87 -19.36
CA GLU A 849 28.17 -4.15 -19.96
C GLU A 849 29.32 -3.50 -19.18
N LEU A 850 29.10 -2.31 -18.62
CA LEU A 850 30.05 -1.63 -17.73
C LEU A 850 30.22 -2.41 -16.42
N GLN A 851 29.12 -2.82 -15.78
CA GLN A 851 29.15 -3.55 -14.51
C GLN A 851 29.87 -4.90 -14.65
N LYS A 852 29.69 -5.61 -15.78
CA LYS A 852 30.39 -6.86 -16.09
C LYS A 852 31.91 -6.72 -16.02
N GLN A 853 32.48 -5.54 -16.33
CA GLN A 853 33.93 -5.29 -16.21
C GLN A 853 34.46 -5.43 -14.77
N PHE A 854 33.58 -5.38 -13.77
CA PHE A 854 33.91 -5.48 -12.35
C PHE A 854 33.51 -6.83 -11.73
N ALA A 855 33.04 -7.81 -12.51
CA ALA A 855 32.73 -9.15 -12.00
C ALA A 855 33.94 -9.78 -11.30
N ARG A 856 33.71 -10.51 -10.20
CA ARG A 856 34.77 -11.10 -9.36
C ARG A 856 35.69 -12.06 -10.11
N LYS A 857 35.20 -12.67 -11.20
CA LYS A 857 35.96 -13.56 -12.09
C LYS A 857 37.06 -12.85 -12.91
N HIS A 858 37.04 -11.52 -12.98
CA HIS A 858 38.06 -10.75 -13.69
C HIS A 858 39.17 -10.25 -12.75
N ASP A 859 40.39 -10.77 -12.96
CA ASP A 859 41.59 -10.37 -12.21
C ASP A 859 41.97 -8.90 -12.41
N LYS A 860 41.60 -8.31 -13.54
CA LYS A 860 41.90 -6.93 -13.90
C LYS A 860 40.70 -6.29 -14.55
N VAL A 861 40.48 -5.02 -14.22
CA VAL A 861 39.47 -4.17 -14.86
C VAL A 861 40.10 -3.52 -16.09
N ASP A 862 39.52 -3.72 -17.27
CA ASP A 862 39.89 -2.95 -18.47
C ASP A 862 39.33 -1.52 -18.32
N THR A 863 40.18 -0.64 -17.77
CA THR A 863 39.81 0.75 -17.53
C THR A 863 39.48 1.51 -18.81
N ALA A 864 40.11 1.17 -19.94
CA ALA A 864 39.87 1.86 -21.20
C ALA A 864 38.49 1.51 -21.76
N LEU A 865 38.15 0.21 -21.76
CA LEU A 865 36.83 -0.25 -22.15
C LEU A 865 35.74 0.27 -21.20
N ALA A 866 35.97 0.22 -19.88
CA ALA A 866 35.01 0.74 -18.90
C ALA A 866 34.72 2.23 -19.11
N LEU A 867 35.74 3.06 -19.39
CA LEU A 867 35.54 4.48 -19.68
C LEU A 867 34.81 4.72 -21.02
N ASP A 868 35.01 3.88 -22.04
CA ASP A 868 34.19 3.95 -23.27
C ASP A 868 32.72 3.63 -22.95
N LEU A 869 32.46 2.58 -22.17
CA LEU A 869 31.10 2.18 -21.79
C LEU A 869 30.39 3.27 -20.97
N VAL A 870 31.09 3.95 -20.05
CA VAL A 870 30.55 5.13 -19.35
C VAL A 870 30.10 6.20 -20.33
N LYS A 871 30.91 6.48 -21.37
CA LYS A 871 30.55 7.43 -22.42
C LYS A 871 29.32 6.96 -23.20
N ARG A 872 29.20 5.65 -23.49
CA ARG A 872 28.02 5.09 -24.15
C ARG A 872 26.75 5.22 -23.30
N VAL A 873 26.85 5.02 -21.99
CA VAL A 873 25.73 5.27 -21.07
C VAL A 873 25.28 6.73 -21.14
N ALA A 874 26.21 7.68 -21.14
CA ALA A 874 25.88 9.11 -21.27
C ALA A 874 25.25 9.45 -22.64
N GLU A 875 25.77 8.88 -23.74
CA GLU A 875 25.20 9.02 -25.08
C GLU A 875 23.76 8.45 -25.15
N ALA A 876 23.52 7.29 -24.53
CA ALA A 876 22.22 6.65 -24.45
C ALA A 876 21.23 7.46 -23.58
N ARG A 877 21.66 8.00 -22.43
CA ARG A 877 20.83 8.88 -21.60
C ARG A 877 20.38 10.11 -22.37
N ALA A 878 21.29 10.78 -23.07
CA ALA A 878 20.97 11.94 -23.89
C ALA A 878 20.03 11.60 -25.07
N ALA A 879 20.07 10.36 -25.57
CA ALA A 879 19.10 9.88 -26.56
C ALA A 879 17.72 9.67 -25.90
N CYS A 880 17.67 9.05 -24.72
CA CYS A 880 16.43 8.87 -23.94
C CYS A 880 15.73 10.21 -23.67
N GLU A 881 16.48 11.24 -23.25
CA GLU A 881 15.94 12.60 -23.04
C GLU A 881 15.27 13.16 -24.29
N LYS A 882 15.88 12.96 -25.47
CA LYS A 882 15.32 13.43 -26.76
C LYS A 882 14.09 12.65 -27.19
N LEU A 883 14.01 11.37 -26.79
CA LEU A 883 12.87 10.50 -27.07
C LEU A 883 11.73 10.71 -26.05
N GLY A 884 12.00 11.40 -24.94
CA GLY A 884 11.02 11.64 -23.87
C GLY A 884 10.92 10.51 -22.85
N PHE A 885 11.90 9.60 -22.81
CA PHE A 885 12.03 8.60 -21.75
C PHE A 885 12.64 9.26 -20.50
N ASP A 886 11.90 9.21 -19.39
CA ASP A 886 12.16 9.90 -18.12
C ASP A 886 11.82 9.00 -16.90
N ALA A 887 12.25 7.74 -16.93
CA ALA A 887 12.10 6.79 -15.84
C ALA A 887 13.26 6.85 -14.84
N GLY A 888 12.91 6.68 -13.56
CA GLY A 888 13.88 6.72 -12.46
C GLY A 888 15.01 5.69 -12.58
N ILE A 889 14.75 4.52 -13.16
CA ILE A 889 15.77 3.49 -13.38
C ILE A 889 16.85 3.93 -14.38
N ILE A 890 16.47 4.67 -15.42
CA ILE A 890 17.40 5.20 -16.43
C ILE A 890 18.34 6.22 -15.79
N ASP A 891 17.79 7.14 -15.00
CA ASP A 891 18.58 8.13 -14.27
C ASP A 891 19.49 7.49 -13.23
N HIS A 892 18.98 6.50 -12.51
CA HIS A 892 19.74 5.76 -11.51
C HIS A 892 20.96 5.05 -12.14
N GLN A 893 20.76 4.29 -13.23
CA GLN A 893 21.85 3.60 -13.91
C GLN A 893 22.85 4.57 -14.56
N ALA A 894 22.37 5.68 -15.14
CA ALA A 894 23.24 6.72 -15.68
C ALA A 894 24.09 7.39 -14.58
N HIS A 895 23.52 7.61 -13.39
CA HIS A 895 24.25 8.11 -12.23
C HIS A 895 25.33 7.13 -11.78
N LEU A 896 25.03 5.84 -11.62
CA LEU A 896 26.01 4.84 -11.22
C LEU A 896 27.17 4.75 -12.24
N ALA A 897 26.86 4.75 -13.53
CA ALA A 897 27.88 4.80 -14.57
C ALA A 897 28.76 6.06 -14.48
N ALA A 898 28.17 7.22 -14.19
CA ALA A 898 28.92 8.46 -14.00
C ALA A 898 29.81 8.43 -12.74
N VAL A 899 29.34 7.80 -11.64
CA VAL A 899 30.17 7.56 -10.44
C VAL A 899 31.37 6.68 -10.81
N ILE A 900 31.15 5.54 -11.47
CA ILE A 900 32.22 4.64 -11.93
C ILE A 900 33.20 5.39 -12.83
N GLY A 901 32.69 6.19 -13.77
CA GLY A 901 33.51 7.04 -14.64
C GLY A 901 34.41 8.01 -13.89
N ALA A 902 33.85 8.75 -12.92
CA ALA A 902 34.60 9.69 -12.10
C ALA A 902 35.69 8.99 -11.27
N LEU A 903 35.39 7.79 -10.74
CA LEU A 903 36.36 6.98 -10.00
C LEU A 903 37.53 6.54 -10.89
N LEU A 904 37.25 5.97 -12.06
CA LEU A 904 38.27 5.47 -12.98
C LEU A 904 39.10 6.59 -13.62
N ALA A 905 38.46 7.71 -13.96
CA ALA A 905 39.12 8.90 -14.52
C ALA A 905 39.89 9.72 -13.47
N LYS A 906 39.71 9.40 -12.18
CA LYS A 906 40.25 10.15 -11.03
C LYS A 906 39.80 11.62 -11.01
N ASP A 907 38.53 11.84 -11.36
CA ASP A 907 37.92 13.17 -11.43
C ASP A 907 37.18 13.48 -10.12
N GLU A 908 37.86 14.23 -9.23
CA GLU A 908 37.30 14.61 -7.93
C GLU A 908 36.08 15.53 -8.06
N ALA A 909 36.10 16.46 -9.04
CA ALA A 909 35.03 17.42 -9.20
C ALA A 909 33.73 16.70 -9.63
N ALA A 910 33.84 15.81 -10.61
CA ALA A 910 32.72 14.99 -11.08
C ALA A 910 32.21 14.06 -9.98
N LEU A 911 33.10 13.41 -9.21
CA LEU A 911 32.70 12.56 -8.09
C LEU A 911 31.92 13.35 -7.05
N ARG A 912 32.44 14.50 -6.59
CA ARG A 912 31.74 15.35 -5.60
C ARG A 912 30.39 15.83 -6.10
N GLU A 913 30.27 16.16 -7.39
CA GLU A 913 28.98 16.51 -7.99
C GLU A 913 27.97 15.36 -7.91
N ARG A 914 28.40 14.13 -8.26
CA ARG A 914 27.54 12.95 -8.14
C ARG A 914 27.15 12.66 -6.69
N LEU A 915 28.07 12.78 -5.74
CA LEU A 915 27.76 12.56 -4.33
C LEU A 915 26.81 13.62 -3.76
N ARG A 916 26.93 14.89 -4.20
CA ARG A 916 25.93 15.93 -3.87
C ARG A 916 24.56 15.61 -4.43
N TYR A 917 24.48 15.09 -5.65
CA TYR A 917 23.23 14.63 -6.22
C TYR A 917 22.58 13.54 -5.34
N VAL A 918 23.35 12.56 -4.84
CA VAL A 918 22.83 11.55 -3.90
C VAL A 918 22.27 12.20 -2.63
N ARG A 919 23.02 13.11 -2.00
CA ARG A 919 22.57 13.84 -0.80
C ARG A 919 21.28 14.63 -1.09
N GLU A 920 21.23 15.34 -2.21
CA GLU A 920 20.10 16.18 -2.59
C GLU A 920 18.85 15.37 -2.90
N LYS A 921 18.98 14.20 -3.53
CA LYS A 921 17.86 13.29 -3.78
C LYS A 921 17.36 12.62 -2.50
N ASN A 922 18.23 12.36 -1.53
CA ASN A 922 17.88 11.65 -0.30
C ASN A 922 17.11 10.35 -0.57
N ASP A 923 17.54 9.62 -1.60
CA ASP A 923 16.99 8.33 -1.98
C ASP A 923 17.87 7.21 -1.41
N LYS A 924 17.26 6.25 -0.71
CA LYS A 924 18.01 5.15 -0.07
C LYS A 924 18.69 4.26 -1.10
N ARG A 925 18.00 3.88 -2.19
CA ARG A 925 18.53 2.96 -3.21
C ARG A 925 19.76 3.57 -3.86
N LEU A 926 19.65 4.84 -4.28
CA LEU A 926 20.74 5.62 -4.86
C LEU A 926 21.96 5.71 -3.94
N ARG A 927 21.73 5.91 -2.64
CA ARG A 927 22.80 5.97 -1.63
C ARG A 927 23.46 4.61 -1.40
N ASP A 928 22.67 3.56 -1.31
CA ASP A 928 23.13 2.18 -1.06
C ASP A 928 23.97 1.68 -2.24
N ASP A 929 23.49 1.88 -3.48
CA ASP A 929 24.18 1.45 -4.69
C ASP A 929 25.41 2.30 -4.98
N THR A 930 25.36 3.62 -4.71
CA THR A 930 26.56 4.47 -4.80
C THR A 930 27.63 3.97 -3.83
N ALA A 931 27.28 3.70 -2.57
CA ALA A 931 28.20 3.14 -1.59
C ALA A 931 28.75 1.77 -2.01
N GLN A 932 27.91 0.90 -2.56
CA GLN A 932 28.35 -0.38 -3.11
C GLN A 932 29.43 -0.18 -4.17
N TRP A 933 29.19 0.69 -5.16
CA TRP A 933 30.12 0.94 -6.26
C TRP A 933 31.43 1.62 -5.83
N LEU A 934 31.41 2.43 -4.76
CA LEU A 934 32.66 2.91 -4.15
C LEU A 934 33.51 1.74 -3.61
N GLY A 935 32.89 0.68 -3.10
CA GLY A 935 33.59 -0.53 -2.65
C GLY A 935 33.99 -1.43 -3.83
N ASP A 936 33.08 -1.71 -4.76
CA ASP A 936 33.28 -2.64 -5.87
C ASP A 936 34.38 -2.16 -6.85
N CYS A 937 34.49 -0.84 -7.06
CA CYS A 937 35.56 -0.28 -7.88
C CYS A 937 36.93 -0.25 -7.19
N ALA A 938 37.04 -0.48 -5.88
CA ALA A 938 38.25 -0.23 -5.10
C ALA A 938 39.49 -0.93 -5.67
N ARG A 939 39.37 -2.17 -6.17
CA ARG A 939 40.50 -2.93 -6.74
C ARG A 939 41.11 -2.30 -7.99
N ALA A 940 40.36 -1.44 -8.70
CA ALA A 940 40.83 -0.73 -9.89
C ALA A 940 41.50 0.62 -9.57
N LEU A 941 41.48 1.05 -8.30
CA LEU A 941 41.88 2.40 -7.91
C LEU A 941 43.22 2.40 -7.16
N PRO A 942 44.12 3.36 -7.41
CA PRO A 942 45.26 3.60 -6.54
C PRO A 942 44.83 3.98 -5.12
N LEU A 943 45.60 3.56 -4.12
CA LEU A 943 45.22 3.74 -2.70
C LEU A 943 45.19 5.22 -2.26
N ASP A 944 46.07 6.05 -2.80
CA ASP A 944 46.11 7.51 -2.56
C ASP A 944 44.87 8.20 -3.14
N TRP A 945 44.48 7.85 -4.37
CA TRP A 945 43.24 8.33 -4.96
C TRP A 945 42.01 7.85 -4.18
N TYR A 946 42.01 6.59 -3.74
CA TYR A 946 40.90 6.07 -2.94
C TYR A 946 40.71 6.81 -1.61
N ALA A 947 41.81 7.26 -0.98
CA ALA A 947 41.70 8.13 0.19
C ALA A 947 40.96 9.44 -0.13
N THR A 948 41.20 10.04 -1.31
CA THR A 948 40.44 11.20 -1.80
C THR A 948 38.97 10.87 -2.02
N VAL A 949 38.65 9.71 -2.61
CA VAL A 949 37.27 9.23 -2.80
C VAL A 949 36.52 9.16 -1.47
N LEU A 950 37.15 8.60 -0.44
CA LEU A 950 36.56 8.49 0.90
C LEU A 950 36.36 9.85 1.57
N ASN A 951 37.28 10.80 1.37
CA ASN A 951 37.09 12.18 1.81
C ASN A 951 35.91 12.84 1.08
N CYS A 952 35.74 12.59 -0.22
CA CYS A 952 34.57 13.09 -0.95
C CYS A 952 33.26 12.53 -0.39
N TRP A 953 33.20 11.22 -0.07
CA TRP A 953 32.05 10.61 0.59
C TRP A 953 31.75 11.27 1.93
N LYS A 954 32.77 11.44 2.77
CA LYS A 954 32.66 12.09 4.07
C LYS A 954 32.20 13.55 3.97
N ASP A 955 32.71 14.30 3.00
CA ASP A 955 32.37 15.72 2.88
C ASP A 955 30.97 15.94 2.29
N GLU A 956 30.54 15.06 1.37
CA GLU A 956 29.32 15.28 0.60
C GLU A 956 28.11 14.49 1.12
N ILE A 957 28.29 13.29 1.68
CA ILE A 957 27.19 12.41 2.10
C ILE A 957 27.24 12.11 3.61
N ASP A 958 28.39 11.67 4.13
CA ASP A 958 28.62 11.31 5.54
C ASP A 958 27.55 10.39 6.18
N TYR A 959 27.01 9.44 5.41
CA TYR A 959 25.93 8.57 5.91
C TYR A 959 26.49 7.40 6.71
N LYS A 960 26.31 7.45 8.04
CA LYS A 960 26.88 6.52 9.02
C LYS A 960 26.74 5.04 8.65
N PRO A 961 25.55 4.50 8.29
CA PRO A 961 25.40 3.08 7.99
C PRO A 961 26.33 2.56 6.89
N LYS A 962 26.73 3.36 5.90
CA LYS A 962 27.34 2.81 4.68
C LYS A 962 28.87 2.81 4.64
N TYR A 963 29.53 3.27 5.70
CA TYR A 963 30.99 3.22 5.77
C TYR A 963 31.50 1.76 5.75
N PHE A 964 30.92 0.88 6.57
CA PHE A 964 31.32 -0.53 6.56
C PHE A 964 30.79 -1.30 5.36
N TRP A 965 29.67 -0.87 4.76
CA TRP A 965 29.28 -1.39 3.45
C TRP A 965 30.37 -1.16 2.40
N ILE A 966 30.88 0.06 2.26
CA ILE A 966 31.98 0.38 1.33
C ILE A 966 33.20 -0.48 1.66
N ALA A 967 33.55 -0.61 2.94
CA ALA A 967 34.71 -1.38 3.39
C ALA A 967 34.60 -2.88 3.06
N TRP A 968 33.48 -3.52 3.42
CA TRP A 968 33.25 -4.94 3.16
C TRP A 968 33.11 -5.23 1.67
N ARG A 969 32.45 -4.37 0.88
CA ARG A 969 32.42 -4.50 -0.59
C ARG A 969 33.81 -4.43 -1.21
N ALA A 970 34.68 -3.55 -0.73
CA ALA A 970 36.09 -3.53 -1.17
C ALA A 970 36.82 -4.82 -0.79
N ALA A 971 36.60 -5.37 0.41
CA ALA A 971 37.22 -6.62 0.86
C ALA A 971 36.78 -7.82 0.00
N LEU A 972 35.47 -7.98 -0.20
CA LEU A 972 34.88 -9.06 -1.00
C LEU A 972 35.26 -8.98 -2.48
N ASN A 973 35.62 -7.80 -2.98
CA ASN A 973 36.12 -7.59 -4.34
C ASN A 973 37.65 -7.59 -4.44
N GLY A 974 38.36 -8.17 -3.47
CA GLY A 974 39.81 -8.38 -3.57
C GLY A 974 40.66 -7.12 -3.34
N ALA A 975 40.14 -6.10 -2.66
CA ALA A 975 40.86 -4.87 -2.30
C ALA A 975 41.04 -4.71 -0.78
N PRO A 976 41.74 -5.62 -0.07
CA PRO A 976 41.82 -5.62 1.39
C PRO A 976 42.47 -4.35 1.98
N LYS A 977 43.44 -3.74 1.26
CA LYS A 977 44.07 -2.49 1.72
C LYS A 977 43.10 -1.31 1.70
N HIS A 978 42.28 -1.23 0.66
CA HIS A 978 41.24 -0.22 0.51
C HIS A 978 40.14 -0.41 1.55
N ALA A 979 39.73 -1.66 1.78
CA ALA A 979 38.79 -2.01 2.84
C ALA A 979 39.26 -1.54 4.22
N LEU A 980 40.52 -1.83 4.59
CA LEU A 980 41.09 -1.41 5.87
C LEU A 980 41.27 0.11 5.98
N LEU A 981 41.50 0.81 4.86
CA LEU A 981 41.53 2.27 4.83
C LEU A 981 40.15 2.86 5.13
N THR A 982 39.09 2.33 4.48
CA THR A 982 37.71 2.75 4.73
C THR A 982 37.27 2.45 6.16
N ALA A 983 37.52 1.22 6.64
CA ALA A 983 37.15 0.79 7.99
C ALA A 983 37.84 1.63 9.07
N LYS A 984 39.12 1.97 8.86
CA LYS A 984 39.84 2.89 9.75
C LYS A 984 39.19 4.27 9.78
N LEU A 985 38.87 4.84 8.62
CA LEU A 985 38.19 6.13 8.53
C LEU A 985 36.85 6.11 9.27
N ALA A 986 36.08 5.02 9.14
CA ALA A 986 34.81 4.82 9.83
C ALA A 986 34.99 4.86 11.35
N ALA A 987 35.92 4.06 11.88
CA ALA A 987 36.23 4.01 13.31
C ALA A 987 36.74 5.35 13.86
N GLU A 988 37.54 6.10 13.09
CA GLU A 988 38.00 7.43 13.48
C GLU A 988 36.86 8.48 13.41
N ARG A 989 35.97 8.36 12.43
CA ARG A 989 34.84 9.29 12.22
C ARG A 989 33.76 9.15 13.30
N PHE A 990 33.53 7.94 13.78
CA PHE A 990 32.54 7.58 14.79
C PHE A 990 33.22 6.98 16.03
N ALA A 991 34.25 7.68 16.53
CA ALA A 991 35.06 7.22 17.67
C ALA A 991 34.29 7.16 19.00
N ASP A 992 33.08 7.72 19.05
CA ASP A 992 32.13 7.64 20.15
C ASP A 992 31.24 6.37 20.09
N ASP A 993 31.32 5.62 19.00
CA ASP A 993 30.61 4.35 18.80
C ASP A 993 31.60 3.19 18.83
N ASP A 994 31.65 2.49 19.98
CA ASP A 994 32.56 1.37 20.20
C ASP A 994 32.39 0.26 19.14
N ASP A 995 31.19 0.09 18.59
CA ASP A 995 30.91 -0.94 17.57
C ASP A 995 31.75 -0.71 16.31
N PHE A 996 32.00 0.55 15.95
CA PHE A 996 32.80 0.89 14.78
C PHE A 996 34.29 0.61 15.01
N ALA A 997 34.80 0.84 16.23
CA ALA A 997 36.17 0.50 16.57
C ALA A 997 36.39 -1.02 16.60
N GLU A 998 35.41 -1.76 17.12
CA GLU A 998 35.43 -3.22 17.18
C GLU A 998 35.37 -3.85 15.78
N GLU A 999 34.48 -3.39 14.91
CA GLU A 999 34.35 -3.89 13.53
C GLU A 999 35.64 -3.64 12.74
N TYR A 1000 36.29 -2.49 12.90
CA TYR A 1000 37.59 -2.23 12.29
C TYR A 1000 38.68 -3.22 12.79
N ALA A 1001 38.73 -3.48 14.09
CA ALA A 1001 39.68 -4.45 14.66
C ALA A 1001 39.43 -5.87 14.15
N PHE A 1002 38.17 -6.23 13.94
CA PHE A 1002 37.77 -7.49 13.32
C PHE A 1002 38.22 -7.60 11.87
N MET A 1003 37.92 -6.59 11.04
CA MET A 1003 38.38 -6.55 9.64
C MET A 1003 39.90 -6.66 9.54
N ARG A 1004 40.64 -5.96 10.41
CA ARG A 1004 42.11 -6.10 10.48
C ARG A 1004 42.55 -7.52 10.76
N THR A 1005 41.93 -8.18 11.73
CA THR A 1005 42.27 -9.56 12.09
C THR A 1005 42.06 -10.52 10.91
N LEU A 1006 41.06 -10.28 10.08
CA LEU A 1006 40.78 -11.09 8.89
C LEU A 1006 41.69 -10.74 7.71
N LEU A 1007 41.93 -9.46 7.45
CA LEU A 1007 42.56 -8.98 6.21
C LEU A 1007 44.08 -8.71 6.33
N ASP A 1008 44.64 -8.49 7.54
CA ASP A 1008 46.08 -8.24 7.72
C ASP A 1008 46.95 -9.54 7.70
N LYS A 1009 46.34 -10.73 7.55
CA LYS A 1009 47.07 -12.01 7.53
C LYS A 1009 47.97 -12.14 6.26
N PRO A 1010 49.20 -12.69 6.36
CA PRO A 1010 50.09 -12.88 5.21
C PRO A 1010 49.47 -13.70 4.08
N GLU A 1011 48.65 -14.70 4.42
CA GLU A 1011 47.92 -15.57 3.48
C GLU A 1011 46.83 -14.81 2.69
N ALA A 1012 46.34 -13.67 3.20
CA ALA A 1012 45.41 -12.81 2.47
C ALA A 1012 46.10 -11.99 1.37
N LYS A 1013 47.44 -11.91 1.38
CA LYS A 1013 48.23 -11.22 0.33
C LYS A 1013 48.47 -12.08 -0.92
N ASP A 1014 48.37 -13.40 -0.78
CA ASP A 1014 48.66 -14.40 -1.82
C ASP A 1014 47.44 -15.30 -2.07
N ARG A 1015 46.22 -14.74 -2.20
CA ARG A 1015 45.18 -15.41 -3.00
C ARG A 1015 45.40 -15.01 -4.47
N PRO A 1016 46.24 -15.70 -5.26
CA PRO A 1016 46.09 -15.61 -6.69
C PRO A 1016 44.71 -16.18 -7.05
N ALA A 1017 44.11 -15.67 -8.13
CA ALA A 1017 43.19 -16.49 -8.88
C ALA A 1017 43.99 -17.69 -9.38
N THR A 1018 43.92 -18.82 -8.67
CA THR A 1018 44.57 -20.05 -9.12
C THR A 1018 43.85 -20.45 -10.41
N PRO A 1019 44.54 -20.52 -11.57
CA PRO A 1019 43.97 -21.18 -12.73
C PRO A 1019 43.73 -22.64 -12.35
N ALA A 1020 42.62 -23.22 -12.81
CA ALA A 1020 42.34 -24.64 -12.62
C ALA A 1020 43.59 -25.47 -12.96
N GLU A 1021 44.17 -26.14 -11.96
CA GLU A 1021 45.16 -27.16 -12.24
C GLU A 1021 44.47 -28.25 -13.05
N THR A 1022 44.96 -28.48 -14.26
CA THR A 1022 44.49 -29.55 -15.12
C THR A 1022 44.61 -30.86 -14.33
N PRO A 1023 43.53 -31.65 -14.18
CA PRO A 1023 43.55 -32.83 -13.34
C PRO A 1023 44.64 -33.80 -13.83
N ALA A 1024 45.54 -34.17 -12.93
CA ALA A 1024 46.50 -35.23 -13.16
C ALA A 1024 45.72 -36.52 -13.43
N VAL A 1025 45.95 -37.11 -14.61
CA VAL A 1025 45.42 -38.43 -14.99
C VAL A 1025 45.90 -39.45 -13.98
N VAL A 1026 45.01 -39.87 -13.08
CA VAL A 1026 45.23 -41.03 -12.22
C VAL A 1026 44.94 -42.27 -13.05
N ALA A 1027 45.97 -43.08 -13.28
CA ALA A 1027 45.85 -44.37 -13.96
C ALA A 1027 44.90 -45.32 -13.19
N PRO A 1028 44.10 -46.13 -13.88
CA PRO A 1028 43.09 -46.99 -13.26
C PRO A 1028 43.77 -48.08 -12.44
N GLN A 1029 43.36 -48.23 -11.17
CA GLN A 1029 43.60 -49.45 -10.42
C GLN A 1029 42.44 -50.42 -10.68
N HIS A 1030 42.75 -51.35 -11.58
CA HIS A 1030 42.10 -52.60 -11.99
C HIS A 1030 40.81 -52.56 -12.80
#